data_AF-W9GFD9-F1
#
_entry.id   AF-W9GFD9-F1
#
_cell.length_a   1.000
_cell.length_b   1.000
_cell.length_c   1.000
_cell.angle_alpha   90.00
_cell.angle_beta   90.00
_cell.angle_gamma   90.00
#
_symmetry.space_group_name_H-M   'P 1'
#
loop_
_entity.id
_entity.type
_entity.pdbx_description
1 polymer ?
#
loop_
_entity_poly.entity_id
_entity_poly.type
_entity_poly.pdbx_seq_one_letter_code
_entity_poly.pdbx_strand_id
1 'polypeptide(L)'
;MAKRGKNRKRGDARLRLVHSDEVQQRIEVEAELQPLMQQLRTRMRDRDPMALLAFISSIVTATDGRHGFADASPTALEDLIDTFIDIDIAETTAALHVLGAIAPQQSMRARVASALERRHQPMPRWLTELPEATVTEAAVAGFDAEPGQNFLIEYRWPGGEPATYIVYDEGLGRGVKDAFPTAEPLAEAADRMAAAAPGPLPFGVRPLDLATTRATLEESLANGANRPVDDENDTWPSGRPFLEWLLRLMPTGGTPDSSTTSLPGFPDLHLGGPLLGPDPDDVIADFAESPEAIGIGFDLEDTHDDAAIQSIVEFTSMLGTQDPLDLTPARVRELLDSHLPTVVLPDPRTARRVPEVLDAYIKFACRRIGRTAKQQGNLLRAARESMPRYLEIALSQQAQTLRQALIAYDELTDGLADFGISVIGDDSGAGQASGTGPTLSADRTMPGRDTRRLSEEELVESIIASAASQVGGRDVLDALDATPLPDEPFVAARLPDDIRDRVEHIAGLVDDFADRSFGVEFRTACRRYLARVAAADPVIFRRNARDETAAAAVAWTIGRANHLVARGGSSMESQDLLGHFGVKGSVSQRAQVLLKALPGTAYDAYGPKLGTPDLLVSSMRAELIDLRERAATGRMFTWD
;
A
#
# COMPACT_ATOMS: atom_id res chain seq x y z
N MET A 1 -87.40 -2.72 9.57
CA MET A 1 -86.65 -3.99 9.69
C MET A 1 -85.91 -4.24 8.39
N ALA A 2 -84.59 -4.35 8.47
CA ALA A 2 -83.66 -4.40 7.35
C ALA A 2 -83.19 -5.83 7.07
N LYS A 3 -83.00 -6.18 5.78
CA LYS A 3 -81.73 -6.68 5.22
C LYS A 3 -81.90 -7.06 3.75
N ARG A 4 -81.22 -6.30 2.88
CA ARG A 4 -81.03 -6.57 1.46
C ARG A 4 -79.66 -7.23 1.31
N GLY A 5 -79.62 -8.50 0.94
CA GLY A 5 -78.38 -9.25 0.70
C GLY A 5 -77.68 -8.78 -0.57
N LYS A 6 -76.42 -8.34 -0.42
CA LYS A 6 -75.53 -7.85 -1.49
C LYS A 6 -74.88 -9.02 -2.24
N ASN A 7 -74.92 -8.94 -3.57
CA ASN A 7 -74.16 -9.77 -4.50
C ASN A 7 -72.65 -9.65 -4.26
N ARG A 8 -71.97 -10.81 -4.19
CA ARG A 8 -70.50 -10.96 -4.26
C ARG A 8 -70.02 -10.57 -5.67
N LYS A 9 -69.25 -9.49 -5.79
CA LYS A 9 -68.27 -9.34 -6.88
C LYS A 9 -66.96 -9.98 -6.42
N ARG A 10 -66.54 -11.05 -7.11
CA ARG A 10 -65.17 -11.56 -7.11
C ARG A 10 -64.28 -10.44 -7.62
N GLY A 11 -63.51 -9.81 -6.72
CA GLY A 11 -62.40 -8.94 -7.06
C GLY A 11 -61.13 -9.77 -7.19
N ASP A 12 -60.40 -9.51 -8.26
CA ASP A 12 -59.17 -10.17 -8.70
C ASP A 12 -58.14 -10.36 -7.59
N ALA A 13 -57.80 -11.62 -7.30
CA ALA A 13 -56.70 -11.98 -6.41
C ALA A 13 -55.31 -11.75 -7.06
N ARG A 14 -55.25 -11.46 -8.36
CA ARG A 14 -53.99 -11.21 -9.10
C ARG A 14 -53.42 -9.80 -8.90
N LEU A 15 -54.24 -8.81 -8.55
CA LEU A 15 -53.78 -7.43 -8.30
C LEU A 15 -53.16 -7.22 -6.91
N ARG A 16 -53.26 -8.20 -6.00
CA ARG A 16 -52.66 -8.10 -4.65
C ARG A 16 -51.26 -8.70 -4.54
N LEU A 17 -50.86 -9.56 -5.46
CA LEU A 17 -49.54 -10.21 -5.44
C LEU A 17 -48.46 -9.33 -6.09
N VAL A 18 -48.79 -8.57 -7.14
CA VAL A 18 -47.81 -7.68 -7.79
C VAL A 18 -47.47 -6.46 -6.90
N HIS A 19 -48.48 -5.87 -6.23
CA HIS A 19 -48.23 -4.80 -5.27
C HIS A 19 -47.64 -5.28 -3.94
N SER A 20 -47.76 -6.56 -3.58
CA SER A 20 -47.07 -7.06 -2.38
C SER A 20 -45.60 -7.27 -2.65
N ASP A 21 -45.22 -7.79 -3.82
CA ASP A 21 -43.82 -8.02 -4.17
C ASP A 21 -43.09 -6.69 -4.37
N GLU A 22 -43.65 -5.71 -5.10
CA GLU A 22 -43.03 -4.37 -5.24
C GLU A 22 -42.90 -3.62 -3.91
N VAL A 23 -43.87 -3.78 -3.00
CA VAL A 23 -43.82 -3.16 -1.66
C VAL A 23 -42.84 -3.90 -0.76
N GLN A 24 -42.76 -5.23 -0.84
CA GLN A 24 -41.80 -6.04 -0.10
C GLN A 24 -40.36 -5.77 -0.56
N GLN A 25 -40.16 -5.67 -1.88
CA GLN A 25 -38.87 -5.30 -2.50
C GLN A 25 -38.45 -3.88 -2.12
N ARG A 26 -39.40 -2.92 -2.11
CA ARG A 26 -39.15 -1.57 -1.57
C ARG A 26 -38.76 -1.59 -0.09
N ILE A 27 -39.44 -2.38 0.74
CA ILE A 27 -39.13 -2.48 2.18
C ILE A 27 -37.77 -3.13 2.42
N GLU A 28 -37.40 -4.16 1.64
CA GLU A 28 -36.09 -4.82 1.72
C GLU A 28 -34.95 -3.89 1.26
N VAL A 29 -35.12 -3.17 0.14
CA VAL A 29 -34.15 -2.17 -0.33
C VAL A 29 -34.03 -0.98 0.65
N GLU A 30 -35.14 -0.53 1.23
CA GLU A 30 -35.14 0.55 2.24
C GLU A 30 -34.44 0.11 3.55
N ALA A 31 -34.48 -1.18 3.90
CA ALA A 31 -33.74 -1.74 5.03
C ALA A 31 -32.24 -1.89 4.74
N GLU A 32 -31.85 -2.32 3.54
CA GLU A 32 -30.44 -2.44 3.13
C GLU A 32 -29.74 -1.08 3.00
N LEU A 33 -30.44 -0.03 2.58
CA LEU A 33 -29.91 1.33 2.45
C LEU A 33 -29.87 2.09 3.79
N GLN A 34 -30.47 1.56 4.86
CA GLN A 34 -30.57 2.24 6.15
C GLN A 34 -29.21 2.65 6.75
N PRO A 35 -28.14 1.83 6.70
CA PRO A 35 -26.81 2.22 7.17
C PRO A 35 -26.20 3.35 6.32
N LEU A 36 -26.41 3.32 5.00
CA LEU A 36 -25.95 4.36 4.08
C LEU A 36 -26.65 5.69 4.35
N MET A 37 -27.97 5.67 4.57
CA MET A 37 -28.74 6.87 4.92
C MET A 37 -28.31 7.46 6.26
N GLN A 38 -27.98 6.62 7.26
CA GLN A 38 -27.42 7.09 8.53
C GLN A 38 -26.08 7.80 8.34
N GLN A 39 -25.21 7.24 7.48
CA GLN A 39 -23.91 7.83 7.17
C GLN A 39 -24.02 9.17 6.43
N LEU A 40 -24.94 9.29 5.47
CA LEU A 40 -25.24 10.56 4.79
C LEU A 40 -25.75 11.61 5.78
N ARG A 41 -26.69 11.23 6.65
CA ARG A 41 -27.28 12.13 7.66
C ARG A 41 -26.24 12.64 8.66
N THR A 42 -25.29 11.80 9.08
CA THR A 42 -24.21 12.21 9.98
C THR A 42 -23.31 13.26 9.31
N ARG A 43 -22.90 13.03 8.06
CA ARG A 43 -22.00 13.91 7.32
C ARG A 43 -22.65 15.22 6.89
N MET A 44 -23.95 15.22 6.58
CA MET A 44 -24.71 16.46 6.34
C MET A 44 -24.79 17.37 7.58
N ARG A 45 -24.63 16.81 8.79
CA ARG A 45 -24.62 17.56 10.05
C ARG A 45 -23.23 18.00 10.47
N ASP A 46 -22.19 17.50 9.79
CA ASP A 46 -20.83 17.96 10.01
C ASP A 46 -20.72 19.43 9.59
N ARG A 47 -19.88 20.18 10.31
CA ARG A 47 -19.55 21.56 9.94
C ARG A 47 -18.59 21.58 8.76
N ASP A 48 -17.86 20.50 8.55
CA ASP A 48 -16.96 20.33 7.42
C ASP A 48 -17.71 19.78 6.19
N PRO A 49 -17.89 20.57 5.12
CA PRO A 49 -18.49 20.09 3.87
C PRO A 49 -17.67 18.97 3.20
N MET A 50 -16.38 18.82 3.54
CA MET A 50 -15.50 17.82 2.94
C MET A 50 -15.85 16.39 3.35
N ALA A 51 -16.36 16.21 4.56
CA ALA A 51 -16.76 14.90 5.05
C ALA A 51 -17.81 14.24 4.14
N LEU A 52 -18.73 15.04 3.57
CA LEU A 52 -19.75 14.56 2.63
C LEU A 52 -19.17 14.32 1.23
N LEU A 53 -18.34 15.24 0.71
CA LEU A 53 -17.73 15.09 -0.63
C LEU A 53 -16.82 13.86 -0.71
N ALA A 54 -15.92 13.69 0.26
CA ALA A 54 -15.01 12.55 0.32
C ALA A 54 -15.78 11.21 0.40
N PHE A 55 -16.87 11.18 1.16
CA PHE A 55 -17.70 9.99 1.28
C PHE A 55 -18.45 9.62 0.00
N ILE A 56 -19.00 10.60 -0.73
CA ILE A 56 -19.65 10.31 -2.02
C ILE A 56 -18.60 9.92 -3.07
N SER A 57 -17.40 10.51 -3.02
CA SER A 57 -16.26 10.16 -3.88
C SER A 57 -15.83 8.69 -3.68
N SER A 58 -15.79 8.20 -2.44
CA SER A 58 -15.49 6.79 -2.18
C SER A 58 -16.59 5.84 -2.67
N ILE A 59 -17.87 6.25 -2.61
CA ILE A 59 -18.99 5.49 -3.19
C ILE A 59 -18.88 5.41 -4.73
N VAL A 60 -18.55 6.52 -5.39
CA VAL A 60 -18.32 6.54 -6.85
C VAL A 60 -17.17 5.61 -7.23
N THR A 61 -16.11 5.60 -6.43
CA THR A 61 -14.94 4.74 -6.65
C THR A 61 -15.29 3.26 -6.46
N ALA A 62 -16.00 2.91 -5.38
CA ALA A 62 -16.41 1.54 -5.09
C ALA A 62 -17.40 0.95 -6.12
N THR A 63 -18.06 1.81 -6.90
CA THR A 63 -18.99 1.43 -7.99
C THR A 63 -18.32 1.42 -9.37
N ASP A 64 -17.06 1.87 -9.48
CA ASP A 64 -16.26 1.74 -10.70
C ASP A 64 -15.73 0.31 -10.80
N GLY A 65 -16.24 -0.47 -11.75
CA GLY A 65 -15.89 -1.89 -11.94
C GLY A 65 -14.41 -2.14 -12.29
N ARG A 66 -13.60 -1.08 -12.44
CA ARG A 66 -12.13 -1.16 -12.56
C ARG A 66 -11.40 -1.38 -11.23
N HIS A 67 -12.02 -1.02 -10.10
CA HIS A 67 -11.43 -1.05 -8.76
C HIS A 67 -12.36 -1.75 -7.74
N GLY A 68 -13.32 -2.55 -8.21
CA GLY A 68 -14.37 -3.15 -7.37
C GLY A 68 -13.86 -4.31 -6.51
N PHE A 69 -14.25 -4.33 -5.23
CA PHE A 69 -14.09 -5.47 -4.33
C PHE A 69 -14.65 -6.75 -4.97
N ALA A 70 -13.84 -7.80 -5.02
CA ALA A 70 -14.07 -9.04 -5.76
C ALA A 70 -15.36 -9.84 -5.41
N ASP A 71 -16.15 -9.40 -4.42
CA ASP A 71 -17.36 -10.11 -3.94
C ASP A 71 -18.65 -9.28 -4.01
N ALA A 72 -18.63 -8.05 -4.52
CA ALA A 72 -19.86 -7.30 -4.78
C ALA A 72 -20.23 -7.45 -6.26
N SER A 73 -21.44 -7.92 -6.57
CA SER A 73 -22.05 -7.56 -7.86
C SER A 73 -21.98 -6.04 -7.93
N PRO A 74 -21.25 -5.42 -8.89
CA PRO A 74 -21.21 -3.99 -8.96
C PRO A 74 -22.62 -3.54 -9.29
N THR A 75 -23.34 -3.01 -8.30
CA THR A 75 -24.46 -2.12 -8.61
C THR A 75 -23.82 -1.00 -9.40
N ALA A 76 -24.15 -0.92 -10.68
CA ALA A 76 -23.57 0.11 -11.52
C ALA A 76 -23.90 1.46 -10.88
N LEU A 77 -22.98 2.43 -10.92
CA LEU A 77 -23.23 3.77 -10.39
C LEU A 77 -24.56 4.37 -10.92
N GLU A 78 -24.97 3.99 -12.14
CA GLU A 78 -26.26 4.33 -12.73
C GLU A 78 -27.45 3.79 -11.92
N ASP A 79 -27.41 2.53 -11.49
CA ASP A 79 -28.47 1.91 -10.69
C ASP A 79 -28.57 2.55 -9.30
N LEU A 80 -27.43 2.95 -8.72
CA LEU A 80 -27.39 3.67 -7.44
C LEU A 80 -27.98 5.08 -7.57
N ILE A 81 -27.62 5.80 -8.65
CA ILE A 81 -28.22 7.09 -8.98
C ILE A 81 -29.74 6.95 -9.14
N ASP A 82 -30.20 5.90 -9.83
CA ASP A 82 -31.63 5.65 -10.05
C ASP A 82 -32.37 5.41 -8.75
N THR A 83 -31.75 4.63 -7.86
CA THR A 83 -32.25 4.39 -6.51
C THR A 83 -32.35 5.69 -5.71
N PHE A 84 -31.35 6.57 -5.77
CA PHE A 84 -31.41 7.87 -5.09
C PHE A 84 -32.44 8.82 -5.70
N ILE A 85 -32.67 8.75 -7.01
CA ILE A 85 -33.73 9.51 -7.70
C ILE A 85 -35.12 9.04 -7.28
N ASP A 86 -35.30 7.74 -7.03
CA ASP A 86 -36.58 7.16 -6.62
C ASP A 86 -36.91 7.40 -5.14
N ILE A 87 -35.89 7.49 -4.28
CA ILE A 87 -36.05 7.76 -2.85
C ILE A 87 -36.02 9.28 -2.61
N ASP A 88 -37.18 9.85 -2.25
CA ASP A 88 -37.38 11.30 -2.15
C ASP A 88 -37.17 11.88 -0.74
N ILE A 89 -35.95 11.78 -0.20
CA ILE A 89 -35.58 12.27 1.15
C ILE A 89 -34.38 13.23 1.11
N ALA A 90 -34.12 13.91 2.23
CA ALA A 90 -33.06 14.92 2.32
C ALA A 90 -31.65 14.33 2.07
N GLU A 91 -31.40 13.12 2.56
CA GLU A 91 -30.12 12.41 2.45
C GLU A 91 -29.78 12.08 0.99
N THR A 92 -30.74 11.54 0.24
CA THR A 92 -30.55 11.22 -1.17
C THR A 92 -30.51 12.46 -2.04
N THR A 93 -31.29 13.51 -1.72
CA THR A 93 -31.17 14.82 -2.37
C THR A 93 -29.76 15.40 -2.16
N ALA A 94 -29.18 15.30 -0.96
CA ALA A 94 -27.82 15.76 -0.70
C ALA A 94 -26.77 14.96 -1.47
N ALA A 95 -26.90 13.63 -1.51
CA ALA A 95 -26.02 12.76 -2.31
C ALA A 95 -26.11 13.11 -3.81
N LEU A 96 -27.31 13.37 -4.32
CA LEU A 96 -27.54 13.78 -5.71
C LEU A 96 -26.87 15.12 -6.02
N HIS A 97 -26.88 16.11 -5.11
CA HIS A 97 -26.12 17.35 -5.34
C HIS A 97 -24.62 17.11 -5.56
N VAL A 98 -24.01 16.22 -4.76
CA VAL A 98 -22.59 15.87 -4.94
C VAL A 98 -22.36 15.06 -6.22
N LEU A 99 -23.18 14.03 -6.47
CA LEU A 99 -23.09 13.20 -7.67
C LEU A 99 -23.27 14.02 -8.96
N GLY A 100 -24.10 15.07 -8.93
CA GLY A 100 -24.28 15.99 -10.05
C GLY A 100 -22.99 16.73 -10.43
N ALA A 101 -22.06 16.90 -9.49
CA ALA A 101 -20.75 17.51 -9.72
C ALA A 101 -19.68 16.46 -10.10
N ILE A 102 -19.57 15.40 -9.31
CA ILE A 102 -18.40 14.49 -9.39
C ILE A 102 -18.57 13.30 -10.32
N ALA A 103 -19.81 12.89 -10.66
CA ALA A 103 -20.01 11.70 -11.49
C ALA A 103 -19.23 11.75 -12.82
N PRO A 104 -18.64 10.63 -13.25
CA PRO A 104 -17.70 10.62 -14.37
C PRO A 104 -18.38 10.97 -15.70
N GLN A 105 -19.54 10.38 -15.97
CA GLN A 105 -20.25 10.54 -17.23
C GLN A 105 -21.14 11.78 -17.26
N GLN A 106 -21.18 12.48 -18.40
CA GLN A 106 -22.07 13.63 -18.59
C GLN A 106 -23.55 13.23 -18.57
N SER A 107 -23.88 12.03 -19.05
CA SER A 107 -25.23 11.43 -19.01
C SER A 107 -25.76 11.32 -17.58
N MET A 108 -24.96 10.76 -16.67
CA MET A 108 -25.27 10.64 -15.24
C MET A 108 -25.54 12.01 -14.61
N ARG A 109 -24.65 12.99 -14.84
CA ARG A 109 -24.78 14.35 -14.30
C ARG A 109 -26.03 15.06 -14.81
N ALA A 110 -26.34 14.94 -16.10
CA ALA A 110 -27.56 15.50 -16.68
C ALA A 110 -28.82 14.87 -16.07
N ARG A 111 -28.81 13.54 -15.86
CA ARG A 111 -29.92 12.81 -15.22
C ARG A 111 -30.16 13.27 -13.79
N VAL A 112 -29.08 13.43 -13.02
CA VAL A 112 -29.12 13.96 -11.65
C VAL A 112 -29.65 15.39 -11.62
N ALA A 113 -29.20 16.26 -12.53
CA ALA A 113 -29.70 17.64 -12.63
C ALA A 113 -31.21 17.70 -12.86
N SER A 114 -31.73 16.92 -13.81
CA SER A 114 -33.19 16.83 -14.06
C SER A 114 -33.98 16.22 -12.89
N ALA A 115 -33.35 15.38 -12.06
CA ALA A 115 -33.97 14.90 -10.84
C ALA A 115 -34.06 16.00 -9.78
N LEU A 116 -32.96 16.75 -9.57
CA LEU A 116 -32.87 17.84 -8.59
C LEU A 116 -33.85 19.00 -8.88
N GLU A 117 -34.18 19.28 -10.14
CA GLU A 117 -35.21 20.28 -10.51
C GLU A 117 -36.59 19.98 -9.86
N ARG A 118 -36.87 18.72 -9.56
CA ARG A 118 -38.13 18.25 -8.97
C ARG A 118 -38.05 18.07 -7.45
N ARG A 119 -36.88 18.32 -6.85
CA ARG A 119 -36.64 18.19 -5.41
C ARG A 119 -36.85 19.54 -4.72
N HIS A 120 -37.42 19.49 -3.51
CA HIS A 120 -37.77 20.70 -2.74
C HIS A 120 -37.25 20.66 -1.29
N GLN A 121 -36.46 19.64 -0.93
CA GLN A 121 -35.88 19.56 0.40
C GLN A 121 -34.88 20.70 0.62
N PRO A 122 -34.89 21.36 1.79
CA PRO A 122 -33.94 22.44 2.09
C PRO A 122 -32.52 21.87 2.22
N MET A 123 -31.60 22.34 1.39
CA MET A 123 -30.19 21.92 1.40
C MET A 123 -29.29 23.08 1.84
N PRO A 124 -28.12 22.79 2.46
CA PRO A 124 -27.11 23.81 2.74
C PRO A 124 -26.71 24.55 1.47
N ARG A 125 -26.50 25.86 1.60
CA ARG A 125 -26.18 26.74 0.46
C ARG A 125 -24.94 26.29 -0.31
N TRP A 126 -23.89 25.86 0.40
CA TRP A 126 -22.67 25.34 -0.21
C TRP A 126 -22.92 24.13 -1.13
N LEU A 127 -23.93 23.32 -0.81
CA LEU A 127 -24.25 22.09 -1.55
C LEU A 127 -25.11 22.40 -2.79
N THR A 128 -26.02 23.38 -2.68
CA THR A 128 -26.82 23.84 -3.83
C THR A 128 -25.99 24.65 -4.83
N GLU A 129 -25.00 25.39 -4.34
CA GLU A 129 -24.09 26.23 -5.14
C GLU A 129 -22.79 25.49 -5.52
N LEU A 130 -22.67 24.19 -5.20
CA LEU A 130 -21.54 23.35 -5.57
C LEU A 130 -21.20 23.36 -7.08
N PRO A 131 -22.19 23.41 -8.01
CA PRO A 131 -21.90 23.52 -9.44
C PRO A 131 -21.22 24.84 -9.86
N GLU A 132 -21.30 25.87 -9.02
CA GLU A 132 -20.67 27.17 -9.24
C GLU A 132 -19.27 27.25 -8.60
N ALA A 133 -18.73 26.13 -8.11
CA ALA A 133 -17.38 26.09 -7.57
C ALA A 133 -16.33 26.44 -8.63
N THR A 134 -15.28 27.13 -8.19
CA THR A 134 -14.16 27.56 -9.02
C THR A 134 -12.85 27.16 -8.36
N VAL A 135 -11.88 26.71 -9.16
CA VAL A 135 -10.48 26.59 -8.74
C VAL A 135 -9.84 27.98 -8.86
N THR A 136 -9.25 28.47 -7.77
CA THR A 136 -8.69 29.82 -7.68
C THR A 136 -7.19 29.84 -7.94
N GLU A 137 -6.45 28.96 -7.28
CA GLU A 137 -4.99 28.94 -7.29
C GLU A 137 -4.46 27.50 -7.24
N ALA A 138 -3.24 27.29 -7.73
CA ALA A 138 -2.54 26.03 -7.56
C ALA A 138 -1.05 26.27 -7.27
N ALA A 139 -0.45 25.35 -6.53
CA ALA A 139 0.97 25.35 -6.24
C ALA A 139 1.50 23.92 -6.22
N VAL A 140 2.81 23.79 -6.39
CA VAL A 140 3.54 22.54 -6.16
C VAL A 140 4.47 22.74 -4.95
N ALA A 141 4.48 21.76 -4.06
CA ALA A 141 5.25 21.75 -2.83
C ALA A 141 6.04 20.44 -2.71
N GLY A 142 7.31 20.52 -2.34
CA GLY A 142 8.17 19.35 -2.20
C GLY A 142 9.62 19.70 -1.93
N PHE A 143 10.46 18.67 -1.81
CA PHE A 143 11.90 18.83 -1.70
C PHE A 143 12.53 18.87 -3.09
N ASP A 144 13.46 19.80 -3.31
CA ASP A 144 14.13 19.94 -4.61
C ASP A 144 14.86 18.65 -5.06
N ALA A 145 15.25 17.77 -4.12
CA ALA A 145 15.97 16.54 -4.42
C ALA A 145 15.07 15.30 -4.59
N GLU A 146 13.77 15.40 -4.32
CA GLU A 146 12.86 14.26 -4.33
C GLU A 146 11.99 14.23 -5.60
N PRO A 147 11.73 13.04 -6.16
CA PRO A 147 10.85 12.91 -7.32
C PRO A 147 9.37 13.19 -6.97
N GLY A 148 8.96 12.87 -5.74
CA GLY A 148 7.59 13.02 -5.29
C GLY A 148 7.23 14.48 -5.02
N GLN A 149 6.03 14.91 -5.43
CA GLN A 149 5.57 16.29 -5.33
C GLN A 149 4.14 16.35 -4.84
N ASN A 150 3.83 17.38 -4.04
CA ASN A 150 2.48 17.67 -3.59
C ASN A 150 1.89 18.82 -4.41
N PHE A 151 0.82 18.54 -5.14
CA PHE A 151 0.00 19.56 -5.77
C PHE A 151 -1.04 20.07 -4.79
N LEU A 152 -1.04 21.37 -4.58
CA LEU A 152 -2.02 22.10 -3.78
C LEU A 152 -2.98 22.78 -4.75
N ILE A 153 -4.26 22.43 -4.68
CA ILE A 153 -5.30 23.01 -5.55
C ILE A 153 -6.30 23.75 -4.66
N GLU A 154 -6.29 25.08 -4.70
CA GLU A 154 -7.30 25.87 -3.99
C GLU A 154 -8.59 25.93 -4.78
N TYR A 155 -9.71 25.65 -4.12
CA TYR A 155 -11.04 25.77 -4.69
C TYR A 155 -12.00 26.45 -3.72
N ARG A 156 -13.04 27.04 -4.28
CA ARG A 156 -14.05 27.79 -3.54
C ARG A 156 -15.41 27.60 -4.19
N TRP A 157 -16.45 27.45 -3.37
CA TRP A 157 -17.85 27.60 -3.81
C TRP A 157 -18.40 28.97 -3.39
N PRO A 158 -19.46 29.46 -4.05
CA PRO A 158 -20.04 30.75 -3.69
C PRO A 158 -20.46 30.81 -2.21
N GLY A 159 -20.00 31.86 -1.52
CA GLY A 159 -20.28 32.06 -0.09
C GLY A 159 -19.55 31.11 0.87
N GLY A 160 -18.64 30.25 0.38
CA GLY A 160 -17.76 29.40 1.17
C GLY A 160 -16.40 30.02 1.46
N GLU A 161 -15.75 29.52 2.51
CA GLU A 161 -14.31 29.72 2.71
C GLU A 161 -13.51 28.91 1.67
N PRO A 162 -12.34 29.40 1.23
CA PRO A 162 -11.45 28.63 0.37
C PRO A 162 -10.94 27.38 1.07
N ALA A 163 -10.82 26.29 0.32
CA ALA A 163 -10.32 25.01 0.76
C ALA A 163 -9.24 24.50 -0.21
N THR A 164 -8.38 23.61 0.25
CA THR A 164 -7.26 23.08 -0.55
C THR A 164 -7.45 21.59 -0.79
N TYR A 165 -7.18 21.13 -2.00
CA TYR A 165 -7.10 19.71 -2.34
C TYR A 165 -5.63 19.37 -2.54
N ILE A 166 -5.11 18.47 -1.72
CA ILE A 166 -3.70 18.05 -1.76
C ILE A 166 -3.64 16.75 -2.55
N VAL A 167 -2.76 16.70 -3.54
CA VAL A 167 -2.50 15.51 -4.36
C VAL A 167 -1.03 15.20 -4.30
N TYR A 168 -0.67 14.04 -3.77
CA TYR A 168 0.70 13.54 -3.80
C TYR A 168 0.91 12.68 -5.04
N ASP A 169 1.78 13.15 -5.92
CA ASP A 169 2.31 12.42 -7.06
C ASP A 169 3.67 11.83 -6.68
N GLU A 170 3.85 10.53 -6.86
CA GLU A 170 5.14 9.87 -6.61
C GLU A 170 6.26 10.32 -7.57
N GLY A 171 5.89 11.01 -8.65
CA GLY A 171 6.81 11.44 -9.70
C GLY A 171 7.29 10.27 -10.56
N LEU A 172 8.19 10.57 -11.51
CA LEU A 172 8.83 9.55 -12.36
C LEU A 172 7.85 8.64 -13.13
N GLY A 173 6.67 9.14 -13.49
CA GLY A 173 5.66 8.35 -14.20
C GLY A 173 4.95 7.30 -13.34
N ARG A 174 5.16 7.30 -12.02
CA ARG A 174 4.47 6.41 -11.07
C ARG A 174 3.02 6.87 -10.81
N GLY A 175 2.75 8.16 -10.95
CA GLY A 175 1.39 8.71 -10.87
C GLY A 175 0.94 8.98 -9.43
N VAL A 176 -0.35 9.30 -9.29
CA VAL A 176 -0.95 9.73 -8.02
C VAL A 176 -1.02 8.56 -7.03
N LYS A 177 -0.52 8.79 -5.81
CA LYS A 177 -0.57 7.83 -4.69
C LYS A 177 -1.52 8.26 -3.59
N ASP A 178 -1.68 9.56 -3.37
CA ASP A 178 -2.58 10.08 -2.33
C ASP A 178 -3.29 11.34 -2.82
N ALA A 179 -4.55 11.51 -2.42
CA ALA A 179 -5.28 12.74 -2.67
C ALA A 179 -6.39 12.95 -1.62
N PHE A 180 -6.38 14.10 -0.95
CA PHE A 180 -7.37 14.44 0.08
C PHE A 180 -7.65 15.93 0.19
N PRO A 181 -8.86 16.33 0.61
CA PRO A 181 -9.20 17.71 0.88
C PRO A 181 -8.74 18.16 2.28
N THR A 182 -8.41 19.44 2.41
CA THR A 182 -8.28 20.15 3.70
C THR A 182 -9.15 21.40 3.70
N ALA A 183 -9.67 21.77 4.87
CA ALA A 183 -10.62 22.87 5.02
C ALA A 183 -9.97 24.27 5.01
N GLU A 184 -8.67 24.36 4.74
CA GLU A 184 -7.90 25.61 4.85
C GLU A 184 -7.48 26.17 3.48
N PRO A 185 -7.18 27.48 3.40
CA PRO A 185 -6.63 28.09 2.20
C PRO A 185 -5.25 27.54 1.84
N LEU A 186 -4.85 27.70 0.58
CA LEU A 186 -3.61 27.11 0.06
C LEU A 186 -2.37 27.61 0.79
N ALA A 187 -2.34 28.89 1.15
CA ALA A 187 -1.23 29.48 1.90
C ALA A 187 -1.03 28.81 3.27
N GLU A 188 -2.13 28.56 4.00
CA GLU A 188 -2.06 27.89 5.31
C GLU A 188 -1.71 26.40 5.17
N ALA A 189 -2.21 25.74 4.13
CA ALA A 189 -1.83 24.36 3.82
C ALA A 189 -0.32 24.25 3.52
N ALA A 190 0.20 25.14 2.69
CA ALA A 190 1.61 25.23 2.35
C ALA A 190 2.50 25.52 3.57
N ASP A 191 2.13 26.48 4.42
CA ASP A 191 2.88 26.84 5.63
C ASP A 191 2.96 25.66 6.62
N ARG A 192 1.86 24.90 6.80
CA ARG A 192 1.87 23.72 7.66
C ARG A 192 2.74 22.61 7.10
N MET A 193 2.67 22.37 5.78
CA MET A 193 3.55 21.39 5.13
C MET A 193 5.02 21.77 5.29
N ALA A 194 5.36 23.04 5.11
CA ALA A 194 6.72 23.52 5.34
C ALA A 194 7.16 23.37 6.81
N ALA A 195 6.24 23.57 7.77
CA ALA A 195 6.53 23.40 9.19
C ALA A 195 6.67 21.93 9.63
N ALA A 196 5.98 21.01 8.94
CA ALA A 196 6.01 19.56 9.20
C ALA A 196 7.11 18.83 8.43
N ALA A 197 7.75 19.47 7.45
CA ALA A 197 8.77 18.87 6.60
C ALA A 197 9.97 18.32 7.42
N PRO A 198 10.29 17.01 7.30
CA PRO A 198 11.39 16.41 8.04
C PRO A 198 12.76 16.78 7.43
N GLY A 199 13.74 17.00 8.31
CA GLY A 199 15.15 17.06 7.93
C GLY A 199 15.64 18.43 7.42
N PRO A 200 16.91 18.49 6.97
CA PRO A 200 17.59 19.74 6.62
C PRO A 200 17.43 20.16 5.15
N LEU A 201 16.67 19.41 4.34
CA LEU A 201 16.52 19.70 2.91
C LEU A 201 15.62 20.92 2.69
N PRO A 202 15.91 21.75 1.68
CA PRO A 202 15.07 22.90 1.36
C PRO A 202 13.71 22.41 0.82
N PHE A 203 12.66 22.68 1.60
CA PHE A 203 11.28 22.51 1.18
C PHE A 203 10.83 23.75 0.43
N GLY A 204 10.47 23.58 -0.84
CA GLY A 204 10.04 24.65 -1.73
C GLY A 204 8.54 24.60 -1.98
N VAL A 205 7.91 25.77 -2.02
CA VAL A 205 6.54 25.93 -2.53
C VAL A 205 6.59 26.91 -3.70
N ARG A 206 6.10 26.47 -4.85
CA ARG A 206 6.11 27.26 -6.09
C ARG A 206 4.70 27.33 -6.67
N PRO A 207 4.18 28.52 -7.00
CA PRO A 207 2.90 28.64 -7.68
C PRO A 207 2.97 27.98 -9.08
N LEU A 208 1.87 27.34 -9.48
CA LEU A 208 1.73 26.70 -10.77
C LEU A 208 0.48 27.23 -11.48
N ASP A 209 0.59 27.45 -12.79
CA ASP A 209 -0.57 27.82 -13.61
C ASP A 209 -1.62 26.70 -13.58
N LEU A 210 -2.91 27.06 -13.55
CA LEU A 210 -4.00 26.08 -13.47
C LEU A 210 -4.06 25.17 -14.71
N ALA A 211 -3.75 25.68 -15.91
CA ALA A 211 -3.79 24.87 -17.11
C ALA A 211 -2.64 23.84 -17.13
N THR A 212 -1.47 24.24 -16.67
CA THR A 212 -0.27 23.42 -16.46
C THR A 212 -0.55 22.37 -15.39
N THR A 213 -1.07 22.78 -14.23
CA THR A 213 -1.47 21.89 -13.12
C THR A 213 -2.42 20.81 -13.60
N ARG A 214 -3.44 21.22 -14.38
CA ARG A 214 -4.40 20.29 -14.98
C ARG A 214 -3.72 19.28 -15.89
N ALA A 215 -2.89 19.75 -16.83
CA ALA A 215 -2.20 18.89 -17.78
C ALA A 215 -1.29 17.88 -17.09
N THR A 216 -0.53 18.32 -16.08
CA THR A 216 0.35 17.46 -15.28
C THR A 216 -0.43 16.36 -14.57
N LEU A 217 -1.50 16.72 -13.83
CA LEU A 217 -2.26 15.74 -13.07
C LEU A 217 -3.09 14.81 -13.96
N GLU A 218 -3.59 15.27 -15.12
CA GLU A 218 -4.22 14.40 -16.11
C GLU A 218 -3.24 13.34 -16.65
N GLU A 219 -1.97 13.71 -16.87
CA GLU A 219 -0.90 12.78 -17.26
C GLU A 219 -0.57 11.79 -16.12
N SER A 220 -0.43 12.27 -14.89
CA SER A 220 -0.18 11.43 -13.71
C SER A 220 -1.30 10.42 -13.46
N LEU A 221 -2.55 10.81 -13.69
CA LEU A 221 -3.71 9.91 -13.62
C LEU A 221 -3.72 8.86 -14.74
N ALA A 222 -3.27 9.24 -15.94
CA ALA A 222 -3.14 8.30 -17.06
C ALA A 222 -2.02 7.28 -16.79
N ASN A 223 -0.91 7.71 -16.22
CA ASN A 223 0.22 6.87 -15.86
C ASN A 223 -0.14 5.85 -14.75
N GLY A 224 -0.88 6.29 -13.73
CA GLY A 224 -1.34 5.41 -12.65
C GLY A 224 -2.50 4.48 -13.01
N ALA A 225 -3.15 4.63 -14.18
CA ALA A 225 -4.39 3.93 -14.51
C ALA A 225 -4.26 2.40 -14.67
N ASN A 226 -3.04 1.88 -14.86
CA ASN A 226 -2.76 0.45 -15.01
C ASN A 226 -2.04 -0.17 -13.80
N ARG A 227 -1.93 0.55 -12.68
CA ARG A 227 -1.28 0.00 -11.48
C ARG A 227 -2.13 -1.12 -10.85
N PRO A 228 -1.47 -2.15 -10.29
CA PRO A 228 -2.17 -3.15 -9.48
C PRO A 228 -2.91 -2.49 -8.31
N VAL A 229 -4.08 -3.03 -7.97
CA VAL A 229 -4.99 -2.63 -6.88
C VAL A 229 -4.34 -2.70 -5.48
N ASP A 230 -3.12 -3.22 -5.37
CA ASP A 230 -2.41 -3.40 -4.09
C ASP A 230 -1.65 -2.15 -3.61
N ASP A 231 -1.54 -1.09 -4.43
CA ASP A 231 -0.93 0.21 -4.07
C ASP A 231 -1.95 1.17 -3.39
N GLU A 232 -3.13 0.68 -3.00
CA GLU A 232 -4.24 1.47 -2.46
C GLU A 232 -4.02 1.86 -0.99
N ASN A 233 -4.19 3.14 -0.69
CA ASN A 233 -4.27 3.67 0.68
C ASN A 233 -5.72 4.13 0.98
N ASP A 234 -5.98 4.60 2.20
CA ASP A 234 -7.35 4.96 2.63
C ASP A 234 -7.98 6.10 1.78
N THR A 235 -7.17 6.88 1.08
CA THR A 235 -7.54 8.11 0.38
C THR A 235 -7.52 7.96 -1.15
N TRP A 236 -6.74 7.04 -1.70
CA TRP A 236 -6.62 6.75 -3.12
C TRP A 236 -6.90 5.27 -3.40
N PRO A 237 -7.82 4.93 -4.33
CA PRO A 237 -8.45 5.78 -5.35
C PRO A 237 -9.70 6.56 -4.89
N SER A 238 -10.07 6.50 -3.60
CA SER A 238 -11.31 7.14 -3.09
C SER A 238 -11.47 8.62 -3.43
N GLY A 239 -10.37 9.39 -3.49
CA GLY A 239 -10.34 10.81 -3.84
C GLY A 239 -10.31 11.10 -5.35
N ARG A 240 -10.20 10.09 -6.20
CA ARG A 240 -10.08 10.28 -7.66
C ARG A 240 -11.27 11.00 -8.29
N PRO A 241 -12.54 10.64 -8.02
CA PRO A 241 -13.69 11.36 -8.59
C PRO A 241 -13.73 12.85 -8.22
N PHE A 242 -13.28 13.20 -7.02
CA PHE A 242 -13.12 14.59 -6.59
C PHE A 242 -12.03 15.28 -7.42
N LEU A 243 -10.83 14.69 -7.50
CA LEU A 243 -9.74 15.25 -8.30
C LEU A 243 -10.16 15.47 -9.76
N GLU A 244 -10.77 14.47 -10.41
CA GLU A 244 -11.27 14.59 -11.79
C GLU A 244 -12.32 15.70 -11.94
N TRP A 245 -13.14 15.95 -10.91
CA TRP A 245 -14.05 17.09 -10.90
C TRP A 245 -13.31 18.43 -10.84
N LEU A 246 -12.31 18.58 -9.96
CA LEU A 246 -11.51 19.81 -9.87
C LEU A 246 -10.75 20.08 -11.18
N LEU A 247 -10.16 19.06 -11.79
CA LEU A 247 -9.49 19.17 -13.09
C LEU A 247 -10.43 19.66 -14.19
N ARG A 248 -11.71 19.25 -14.18
CA ARG A 248 -12.72 19.75 -15.12
C ARG A 248 -13.04 21.24 -14.95
N LEU A 249 -12.85 21.79 -13.75
CA LEU A 249 -13.05 23.22 -13.48
C LEU A 249 -11.85 24.08 -13.93
N MET A 250 -10.68 23.48 -14.10
CA MET A 250 -9.47 24.17 -14.54
C MET A 250 -9.45 24.38 -16.06
N PRO A 251 -8.80 25.44 -16.57
CA PRO A 251 -8.64 25.66 -18.01
C PRO A 251 -7.83 24.54 -18.68
N THR A 252 -8.19 24.17 -19.91
CA THR A 252 -7.45 23.22 -20.76
C THR A 252 -6.30 23.91 -21.50
N GLY A 253 -5.35 23.12 -22.03
CA GLY A 253 -4.33 23.61 -22.97
C GLY A 253 -3.00 24.01 -22.35
N GLY A 254 -2.76 23.68 -21.09
CA GLY A 254 -1.44 23.76 -20.49
C GLY A 254 -0.53 22.63 -20.95
N THR A 255 0.77 22.82 -20.75
CA THR A 255 1.80 21.79 -20.95
C THR A 255 2.15 21.19 -19.59
N PRO A 256 2.29 19.86 -19.46
CA PRO A 256 2.71 19.24 -18.20
C PRO A 256 4.00 19.85 -17.68
N ASP A 257 4.06 20.10 -16.37
CA ASP A 257 5.27 20.59 -15.72
C ASP A 257 6.31 19.46 -15.69
N SER A 258 7.34 19.60 -16.52
CA SER A 258 8.36 18.57 -16.70
C SER A 258 9.17 18.31 -15.43
N SER A 259 9.09 19.16 -14.40
CA SER A 259 9.70 18.93 -13.07
C SER A 259 9.10 17.75 -12.31
N THR A 260 7.91 17.26 -12.69
CA THR A 260 7.33 16.01 -12.14
C THR A 260 7.98 14.74 -12.69
N THR A 261 8.55 14.87 -13.88
CA THR A 261 9.29 13.82 -14.59
C THR A 261 10.80 14.00 -14.54
N SER A 262 11.29 15.15 -14.05
CA SER A 262 12.71 15.56 -14.15
C SER A 262 13.26 16.02 -12.81
N LEU A 263 14.39 15.44 -12.39
CA LEU A 263 15.20 15.92 -11.28
C LEU A 263 15.87 17.27 -11.64
N PRO A 264 15.94 18.25 -10.73
CA PRO A 264 16.61 19.52 -11.01
C PRO A 264 18.10 19.30 -11.31
N GLY A 265 18.52 19.73 -12.51
CA GLY A 265 19.84 19.45 -13.09
C GLY A 265 19.77 18.71 -14.43
N PHE A 266 18.61 18.13 -14.78
CA PHE A 266 18.42 17.32 -15.99
C PHE A 266 17.08 17.65 -16.68
N PRO A 267 16.98 18.71 -17.51
CA PRO A 267 15.70 19.23 -18.01
C PRO A 267 14.97 18.41 -19.08
N ASP A 268 15.57 17.35 -19.64
CA ASP A 268 15.06 16.66 -20.84
C ASP A 268 14.69 15.17 -20.59
N LEU A 269 14.26 14.84 -19.37
CA LEU A 269 14.05 13.48 -18.95
C LEU A 269 12.59 13.04 -19.07
N HIS A 270 12.17 12.72 -20.30
CA HIS A 270 10.86 12.11 -20.57
C HIS A 270 10.84 10.63 -20.15
N LEU A 271 10.29 10.37 -18.96
CA LEU A 271 10.08 9.03 -18.39
C LEU A 271 8.77 8.36 -18.85
N GLY A 272 8.54 8.33 -20.15
CA GLY A 272 7.37 7.67 -20.74
C GLY A 272 7.62 7.08 -22.12
N GLY A 273 8.87 7.08 -22.58
CA GLY A 273 9.25 6.47 -23.86
C GLY A 273 9.60 4.99 -23.70
N PRO A 274 9.45 4.17 -24.76
CA PRO A 274 9.99 2.81 -24.78
C PRO A 274 11.51 2.83 -24.53
N LEU A 275 12.03 1.82 -23.82
CA LEU A 275 13.47 1.59 -23.58
C LEU A 275 14.26 1.84 -24.87
N LEU A 276 15.11 2.87 -24.88
CA LEU A 276 15.90 3.27 -26.06
C LEU A 276 17.25 2.52 -26.16
N GLY A 277 17.50 1.54 -25.29
CA GLY A 277 18.71 0.71 -25.25
C GLY A 277 18.42 -0.80 -25.18
N PRO A 278 19.48 -1.64 -25.22
CA PRO A 278 19.35 -3.08 -24.99
C PRO A 278 18.80 -3.37 -23.59
N ASP A 279 18.10 -4.49 -23.44
CA ASP A 279 17.53 -4.93 -22.16
C ASP A 279 18.63 -5.03 -21.09
N PRO A 280 18.45 -4.44 -19.89
CA PRO A 280 19.42 -4.53 -18.79
C PRO A 280 19.87 -5.96 -18.47
N ASP A 281 18.95 -6.93 -18.49
CA ASP A 281 19.27 -8.33 -18.18
C ASP A 281 20.16 -8.95 -19.28
N ASP A 282 19.89 -8.62 -20.55
CA ASP A 282 20.73 -9.03 -21.68
C ASP A 282 22.13 -8.41 -21.59
N VAL A 283 22.24 -7.16 -21.10
CA VAL A 283 23.53 -6.48 -20.92
C VAL A 283 24.35 -7.11 -19.79
N ILE A 284 23.70 -7.53 -18.70
CA ILE A 284 24.36 -8.24 -17.60
C ILE A 284 24.87 -9.61 -18.07
N ALA A 285 24.04 -10.37 -18.79
CA ALA A 285 24.43 -11.64 -19.37
C ALA A 285 25.61 -11.50 -20.35
N ASP A 286 25.54 -10.52 -21.26
CA ASP A 286 26.62 -10.22 -22.21
C ASP A 286 27.91 -9.74 -21.52
N PHE A 287 27.79 -9.02 -20.41
CA PHE A 287 28.93 -8.63 -19.60
C PHE A 287 29.57 -9.84 -18.93
N ALA A 288 28.79 -10.74 -18.34
CA ALA A 288 29.29 -11.93 -17.66
C ALA A 288 30.12 -12.84 -18.60
N GLU A 289 29.72 -12.96 -19.87
CA GLU A 289 30.47 -13.72 -20.89
C GLU A 289 31.67 -12.96 -21.50
N SER A 290 31.88 -11.70 -21.09
CA SER A 290 32.88 -10.84 -21.71
C SER A 290 34.31 -11.16 -21.26
N PRO A 291 35.33 -10.92 -22.12
CA PRO A 291 36.73 -11.03 -21.72
C PRO A 291 37.10 -10.11 -20.55
N GLU A 292 36.40 -8.98 -20.41
CA GLU A 292 36.58 -8.03 -19.32
C GLU A 292 36.12 -8.61 -17.97
N ALA A 293 34.97 -9.28 -17.92
CA ALA A 293 34.45 -9.96 -16.73
C ALA A 293 35.28 -11.21 -16.38
N ILE A 294 35.60 -12.05 -17.36
CA ILE A 294 36.48 -13.22 -17.17
C ILE A 294 37.86 -12.78 -16.63
N GLY A 295 38.38 -11.64 -17.09
CA GLY A 295 39.67 -11.11 -16.67
C GLY A 295 39.77 -10.69 -15.20
N ILE A 296 38.63 -10.43 -14.55
CA ILE A 296 38.57 -10.13 -13.11
C ILE A 296 38.04 -11.32 -12.28
N GLY A 297 37.82 -12.48 -12.92
CA GLY A 297 37.23 -13.65 -12.28
C GLY A 297 35.78 -13.43 -11.84
N PHE A 298 35.03 -12.60 -12.56
CA PHE A 298 33.62 -12.33 -12.29
C PHE A 298 32.78 -13.60 -12.42
N ASP A 299 31.87 -13.81 -11.47
CA ASP A 299 30.94 -14.93 -11.46
C ASP A 299 29.51 -14.45 -11.12
N LEU A 300 28.57 -14.66 -12.04
CA LEU A 300 27.18 -14.26 -11.84
C LEU A 300 26.47 -15.13 -10.79
N GLU A 301 27.00 -16.32 -10.47
CA GLU A 301 26.49 -17.13 -9.35
C GLU A 301 27.00 -16.65 -7.98
N ASP A 302 28.03 -15.78 -7.94
CA ASP A 302 28.46 -15.15 -6.68
C ASP A 302 27.57 -13.94 -6.36
N THR A 303 26.93 -13.99 -5.21
CA THR A 303 25.95 -13.00 -4.75
C THR A 303 26.49 -11.56 -4.71
N HIS A 304 27.79 -11.37 -4.50
CA HIS A 304 28.40 -10.03 -4.40
C HIS A 304 28.80 -9.48 -5.77
N ASP A 305 29.15 -10.34 -6.71
CA ASP A 305 29.41 -9.97 -8.10
C ASP A 305 28.11 -9.63 -8.81
N ASP A 306 27.08 -10.45 -8.63
CA ASP A 306 25.72 -10.17 -9.12
C ASP A 306 25.17 -8.85 -8.57
N ALA A 307 25.19 -8.66 -7.24
CA ALA A 307 24.74 -7.42 -6.62
C ALA A 307 25.54 -6.19 -7.09
N ALA A 308 26.86 -6.34 -7.31
CA ALA A 308 27.70 -5.25 -7.80
C ALA A 308 27.37 -4.87 -9.24
N ILE A 309 27.17 -5.83 -10.15
CA ILE A 309 26.83 -5.52 -11.54
C ILE A 309 25.40 -4.98 -11.66
N GLN A 310 24.44 -5.54 -10.90
CA GLN A 310 23.06 -5.07 -10.86
C GLN A 310 23.01 -3.59 -10.45
N SER A 311 23.67 -3.24 -9.34
CA SER A 311 23.73 -1.85 -8.86
C SER A 311 24.30 -0.87 -9.90
N ILE A 312 25.25 -1.32 -10.73
CA ILE A 312 25.84 -0.49 -11.79
C ILE A 312 24.88 -0.37 -12.97
N VAL A 313 24.32 -1.48 -13.44
CA VAL A 313 23.46 -1.55 -14.62
C VAL A 313 22.13 -0.84 -14.36
N GLU A 314 21.51 -1.07 -13.21
CA GLU A 314 20.31 -0.38 -12.74
C GLU A 314 20.51 1.13 -12.74
N PHE A 315 21.59 1.61 -12.11
CA PHE A 315 21.91 3.05 -12.09
C PHE A 315 22.16 3.60 -13.50
N THR A 316 22.82 2.84 -14.38
CA THR A 316 23.04 3.30 -15.77
C THR A 316 21.76 3.27 -16.61
N SER A 317 20.81 2.43 -16.24
CA SER A 317 19.48 2.34 -16.83
C SER A 317 18.53 3.40 -16.27
N MET A 318 18.82 3.94 -15.07
CA MET A 318 18.13 5.07 -14.49
C MET A 318 18.44 6.35 -15.26
N LEU A 319 17.42 6.87 -15.95
CA LEU A 319 17.22 8.23 -16.43
C LEU A 319 18.25 8.86 -17.39
N GLY A 320 17.83 9.13 -18.64
CA GLY A 320 18.44 10.11 -19.57
C GLY A 320 18.63 9.61 -21.00
N THR A 321 19.00 8.34 -21.16
CA THR A 321 19.10 7.65 -22.47
C THR A 321 18.45 6.27 -22.47
N GLN A 322 18.16 5.71 -21.29
CA GLN A 322 17.73 4.31 -21.09
C GLN A 322 18.65 3.28 -21.77
N ASP A 323 19.92 3.64 -22.03
CA ASP A 323 20.93 2.73 -22.54
C ASP A 323 21.94 2.40 -21.42
N PRO A 324 21.94 1.17 -20.88
CA PRO A 324 22.89 0.75 -19.84
C PRO A 324 24.36 0.87 -20.27
N LEU A 325 24.63 0.97 -21.58
CA LEU A 325 25.98 1.11 -22.12
C LEU A 325 26.46 2.59 -22.19
N ASP A 326 25.57 3.58 -22.03
CA ASP A 326 25.90 4.99 -22.21
C ASP A 326 26.39 5.70 -20.93
N LEU A 327 27.59 5.31 -20.49
CA LEU A 327 28.27 5.88 -19.33
C LEU A 327 28.90 7.25 -19.64
N THR A 328 28.79 8.23 -18.74
CA THR A 328 29.56 9.49 -18.80
C THR A 328 30.43 9.66 -17.56
N PRO A 329 31.54 10.44 -17.62
CA PRO A 329 32.36 10.69 -16.43
C PRO A 329 31.59 11.32 -15.27
N ALA A 330 30.53 12.09 -15.55
CA ALA A 330 29.66 12.66 -14.52
C ALA A 330 28.86 11.56 -13.81
N ARG A 331 28.23 10.65 -14.57
CA ARG A 331 27.45 9.52 -14.04
C ARG A 331 28.30 8.56 -13.22
N VAL A 332 29.52 8.29 -13.65
CA VAL A 332 30.46 7.44 -12.87
C VAL A 332 30.78 8.06 -11.51
N ARG A 333 30.95 9.39 -11.43
CA ARG A 333 31.16 10.07 -10.14
C ARG A 333 29.89 10.05 -9.30
N GLU A 334 28.74 10.32 -9.89
CA GLU A 334 27.45 10.30 -9.21
C GLU A 334 27.14 8.92 -8.59
N LEU A 335 27.40 7.85 -9.35
CA LEU A 335 27.28 6.47 -8.87
C LEU A 335 28.11 6.24 -7.60
N LEU A 336 29.39 6.63 -7.63
CA LEU A 336 30.36 6.34 -6.56
C LEU A 336 30.27 7.31 -5.38
N ASP A 337 30.02 8.59 -5.64
CA ASP A 337 30.07 9.66 -4.62
C ASP A 337 28.71 9.86 -3.93
N SER A 338 27.61 9.43 -4.54
CA SER A 338 26.25 9.68 -4.03
C SER A 338 25.40 8.41 -3.99
N HIS A 339 25.15 7.77 -5.14
CA HIS A 339 24.13 6.73 -5.23
C HIS A 339 24.46 5.47 -4.43
N LEU A 340 25.62 4.86 -4.66
CA LEU A 340 26.03 3.68 -3.90
C LEU A 340 26.17 3.92 -2.40
N PRO A 341 26.82 5.00 -1.93
CA PRO A 341 27.01 5.21 -0.49
C PRO A 341 25.79 5.74 0.27
N THR A 342 24.72 6.20 -0.39
CA THR A 342 23.56 6.79 0.30
C THR A 342 22.23 6.11 -0.01
N VAL A 343 22.08 5.53 -1.21
CA VAL A 343 20.82 4.93 -1.67
C VAL A 343 20.91 3.41 -1.62
N VAL A 344 21.92 2.83 -2.27
CA VAL A 344 22.06 1.36 -2.36
C VAL A 344 22.66 0.77 -1.09
N LEU A 345 23.65 1.45 -0.51
CA LEU A 345 24.40 0.98 0.66
C LEU A 345 24.84 -0.47 0.49
N PRO A 346 25.82 -0.81 -0.38
CA PRO A 346 26.24 -2.19 -0.66
C PRO A 346 27.08 -2.79 0.47
N ASP A 347 26.92 -4.08 0.80
CA ASP A 347 27.58 -4.69 1.97
C ASP A 347 29.10 -4.68 1.86
N PRO A 348 29.87 -4.83 2.95
CA PRO A 348 31.32 -4.68 2.89
C PRO A 348 32.03 -5.61 1.90
N ARG A 349 31.43 -6.74 1.50
CA ARG A 349 31.98 -7.61 0.47
C ARG A 349 31.61 -7.13 -0.92
N THR A 350 30.34 -6.80 -1.16
CA THR A 350 29.88 -6.18 -2.44
C THR A 350 30.56 -4.84 -2.70
N ALA A 351 30.70 -3.99 -1.68
CA ALA A 351 31.36 -2.70 -1.77
C ALA A 351 32.82 -2.80 -2.23
N ARG A 352 33.52 -3.87 -1.83
CA ARG A 352 34.89 -4.15 -2.28
C ARG A 352 34.95 -4.70 -3.71
N ARG A 353 33.88 -5.33 -4.20
CA ARG A 353 33.79 -5.83 -5.58
C ARG A 353 33.46 -4.73 -6.59
N VAL A 354 32.62 -3.76 -6.21
CA VAL A 354 32.20 -2.65 -7.07
C VAL A 354 33.33 -1.99 -7.88
N PRO A 355 34.52 -1.67 -7.31
CA PRO A 355 35.60 -1.06 -8.09
C PRO A 355 36.10 -1.94 -9.25
N GLU A 356 36.27 -3.24 -9.01
CA GLU A 356 36.77 -4.18 -10.02
C GLU A 356 35.73 -4.40 -11.11
N VAL A 357 34.47 -4.61 -10.71
CA VAL A 357 33.34 -4.80 -11.61
C VAL A 357 33.09 -3.54 -12.45
N LEU A 358 33.14 -2.34 -11.86
CA LEU A 358 32.94 -1.09 -12.59
C LEU A 358 34.06 -0.78 -13.60
N ASP A 359 35.33 -1.04 -13.27
CA ASP A 359 36.45 -0.84 -14.22
C ASP A 359 36.33 -1.82 -15.41
N ALA A 360 35.92 -3.07 -15.16
CA ALA A 360 35.62 -4.05 -16.20
C ALA A 360 34.39 -3.66 -17.04
N TYR A 361 33.31 -3.23 -16.41
CA TYR A 361 32.08 -2.82 -17.06
C TYR A 361 32.28 -1.59 -17.97
N ILE A 362 33.04 -0.58 -17.52
CA ILE A 362 33.39 0.58 -18.36
C ILE A 362 34.12 0.16 -19.64
N LYS A 363 35.05 -0.80 -19.54
CA LYS A 363 35.79 -1.34 -20.71
C LYS A 363 34.86 -2.10 -21.65
N PHE A 364 34.01 -2.96 -21.10
CA PHE A 364 32.99 -3.70 -21.84
C PHE A 364 32.05 -2.75 -22.59
N ALA A 365 31.46 -1.78 -21.88
CA ALA A 365 30.54 -0.80 -22.46
C ALA A 365 31.23 -0.02 -23.59
N CYS A 366 32.42 0.53 -23.34
CA CYS A 366 33.19 1.25 -24.37
C CYS A 366 33.53 0.38 -25.60
N ARG A 367 33.83 -0.90 -25.42
CA ARG A 367 34.04 -1.84 -26.53
C ARG A 367 32.76 -2.04 -27.33
N ARG A 368 31.62 -2.20 -26.65
CA ARG A 368 30.35 -2.52 -27.28
C ARG A 368 29.75 -1.38 -28.09
N ILE A 369 29.86 -0.13 -27.62
CA ILE A 369 29.37 1.06 -28.35
C ILE A 369 30.47 1.76 -29.17
N GLY A 370 31.67 1.17 -29.28
CA GLY A 370 32.74 1.64 -30.16
C GLY A 370 33.40 2.96 -29.74
N ARG A 371 33.54 3.22 -28.43
CA ARG A 371 34.17 4.45 -27.91
C ARG A 371 35.68 4.46 -28.09
N THR A 372 36.23 5.66 -28.26
CA THR A 372 37.68 5.86 -28.43
C THR A 372 38.45 5.60 -27.13
N ALA A 373 39.73 5.21 -27.24
CA ALA A 373 40.62 5.03 -26.09
C ALA A 373 40.71 6.27 -25.19
N LYS A 374 40.56 7.48 -25.76
CA LYS A 374 40.51 8.74 -25.01
C LYS A 374 39.24 8.88 -24.17
N GLN A 375 38.08 8.51 -24.72
CA GLN A 375 36.80 8.53 -23.99
C GLN A 375 36.78 7.49 -22.88
N GLN A 376 37.24 6.27 -23.17
CA GLN A 376 37.39 5.21 -22.17
C GLN A 376 38.35 5.64 -21.04
N GLY A 377 39.50 6.22 -21.39
CA GLY A 377 40.45 6.73 -20.39
C GLY A 377 39.88 7.82 -19.48
N ASN A 378 38.95 8.65 -19.98
CA ASN A 378 38.26 9.65 -19.17
C ASN A 378 37.28 9.03 -18.16
N LEU A 379 36.55 7.99 -18.55
CA LEU A 379 35.65 7.26 -17.66
C LEU A 379 36.41 6.53 -16.55
N LEU A 380 37.45 5.78 -16.91
CA LEU A 380 38.27 5.05 -15.96
C LEU A 380 38.98 6.00 -14.97
N ARG A 381 39.40 7.18 -15.44
CA ARG A 381 39.96 8.21 -14.54
C ARG A 381 38.91 8.73 -13.55
N ALA A 382 37.69 9.02 -14.01
CA ALA A 382 36.62 9.48 -13.12
C ALA A 382 36.28 8.42 -12.06
N ALA A 383 36.22 7.14 -12.44
CA ALA A 383 36.04 6.05 -11.48
C ALA A 383 37.15 6.03 -10.42
N ARG A 384 38.42 6.08 -10.86
CA ARG A 384 39.59 6.02 -9.97
C ARG A 384 39.70 7.22 -9.02
N GLU A 385 39.23 8.39 -9.44
CA GLU A 385 39.22 9.59 -8.60
C GLU A 385 38.20 9.48 -7.45
N SER A 386 37.02 8.87 -7.70
CA SER A 386 35.94 8.75 -6.70
C SER A 386 36.03 7.46 -5.84
N MET A 387 36.64 6.38 -6.35
CA MET A 387 36.72 5.08 -5.68
C MET A 387 37.25 5.09 -4.23
N PRO A 388 38.33 5.82 -3.87
CA PRO A 388 38.85 5.81 -2.49
C PRO A 388 37.83 6.37 -1.49
N ARG A 389 37.14 7.45 -1.86
CA ARG A 389 36.12 8.09 -1.02
C ARG A 389 34.88 7.22 -0.89
N TYR A 390 34.45 6.60 -1.98
CA TYR A 390 33.37 5.61 -1.97
C TYR A 390 33.66 4.48 -0.97
N LEU A 391 34.83 3.85 -1.05
CA LEU A 391 35.21 2.76 -0.15
C LEU A 391 35.31 3.21 1.32
N GLU A 392 35.84 4.40 1.56
CA GLU A 392 35.90 4.99 2.92
C GLU A 392 34.50 5.12 3.52
N ILE A 393 33.54 5.64 2.76
CA ILE A 393 32.17 5.84 3.22
C ILE A 393 31.44 4.50 3.35
N ALA A 394 31.46 3.67 2.30
CA ALA A 394 30.72 2.40 2.26
C ALA A 394 31.20 1.40 3.33
N LEU A 395 32.48 1.44 3.70
CA LEU A 395 33.06 0.58 4.75
C LEU A 395 33.04 1.24 6.13
N SER A 396 32.58 2.49 6.26
CA SER A 396 32.54 3.20 7.54
C SER A 396 31.58 2.54 8.54
N GLN A 397 31.87 2.71 9.82
CA GLN A 397 30.98 2.25 10.90
C GLN A 397 29.58 2.86 10.77
N GLN A 398 29.48 4.12 10.35
CA GLN A 398 28.21 4.82 10.18
C GLN A 398 27.36 4.23 9.05
N ALA A 399 27.97 3.89 7.91
CA ALA A 399 27.26 3.21 6.82
C ALA A 399 26.83 1.79 7.21
N GLN A 400 27.62 1.09 8.04
CA GLN A 400 27.22 -0.21 8.59
C GLN A 400 26.03 -0.08 9.55
N THR A 401 26.06 0.89 10.46
CA THR A 401 24.94 1.16 11.37
C THR A 401 23.67 1.58 10.62
N LEU A 402 23.79 2.47 9.63
CA LEU A 402 22.64 2.90 8.81
C LEU A 402 22.02 1.74 8.04
N ARG A 403 22.85 0.90 7.42
CA ARG A 403 22.38 -0.31 6.73
C ARG A 403 21.70 -1.29 7.67
N GLN A 404 22.25 -1.53 8.86
CA GLN A 404 21.61 -2.41 9.84
C GLN A 404 20.28 -1.82 10.33
N ALA A 405 20.22 -0.50 10.50
CA ALA A 405 18.96 0.19 10.79
C ALA A 405 17.96 0.11 9.64
N LEU A 406 18.42 0.17 8.39
CA LEU A 406 17.57 0.02 7.21
C LEU A 406 17.12 -1.42 6.98
N ILE A 407 17.95 -2.43 7.20
CA ILE A 407 17.55 -3.85 7.17
C ILE A 407 16.55 -4.11 8.29
N ALA A 408 16.83 -3.63 9.51
CA ALA A 408 15.90 -3.74 10.62
C ALA A 408 14.59 -2.96 10.37
N TYR A 409 14.65 -1.83 9.66
CA TYR A 409 13.48 -1.06 9.24
C TYR A 409 12.72 -1.76 8.13
N ASP A 410 13.40 -2.33 7.14
CA ASP A 410 12.86 -3.06 5.99
C ASP A 410 12.19 -4.36 6.45
N GLU A 411 12.81 -5.12 7.35
CA GLU A 411 12.20 -6.26 8.04
C GLU A 411 10.94 -5.85 8.84
N LEU A 412 10.94 -4.64 9.39
CA LEU A 412 9.79 -4.06 10.12
C LEU A 412 8.71 -3.58 9.16
N THR A 413 9.07 -2.97 8.03
CA THR A 413 8.14 -2.40 7.04
C THR A 413 7.61 -3.43 6.04
N ASP A 414 8.36 -4.47 5.69
CA ASP A 414 7.89 -5.61 4.90
C ASP A 414 6.96 -6.51 5.73
N GLY A 415 7.12 -6.53 7.05
CA GLY A 415 6.10 -7.03 7.98
C GLY A 415 4.76 -6.29 7.86
N LEU A 416 4.78 -5.01 7.47
CA LEU A 416 3.62 -4.10 7.44
C LEU A 416 3.02 -3.92 6.04
N ALA A 417 3.86 -3.92 4.99
CA ALA A 417 3.47 -3.81 3.59
C ALA A 417 2.66 -5.03 3.12
N ASP A 418 2.99 -6.23 3.60
CA ASP A 418 2.20 -7.45 3.33
C ASP A 418 0.78 -7.42 3.91
N PHE A 419 0.50 -6.45 4.78
CA PHE A 419 -0.78 -6.25 5.47
C PHE A 419 -1.53 -5.01 4.99
N GLY A 420 -1.03 -4.33 3.96
CA GLY A 420 -1.60 -3.07 3.48
C GLY A 420 -1.47 -1.94 4.50
N ILE A 421 -0.51 -2.01 5.43
CA ILE A 421 -0.24 -0.94 6.39
C ILE A 421 1.05 -0.25 5.95
N SER A 422 0.91 0.94 5.37
CA SER A 422 2.05 1.84 5.16
C SER A 422 2.55 2.34 6.51
N VAL A 423 3.81 2.08 6.85
CA VAL A 423 4.48 2.80 7.94
C VAL A 423 4.75 4.21 7.45
N ILE A 424 3.78 5.08 7.69
CA ILE A 424 3.97 6.51 7.58
C ILE A 424 4.80 6.96 8.77
N GLY A 425 6.06 7.29 8.51
CA GLY A 425 6.77 8.29 9.30
C GLY A 425 6.49 9.67 8.69
N ASP A 426 5.36 10.29 9.03
CA ASP A 426 5.40 11.60 9.68
C ASP A 426 4.02 12.05 10.20
N ASP A 427 4.07 12.64 11.38
CA ASP A 427 2.97 13.01 12.25
C ASP A 427 2.32 14.32 11.76
N SER A 428 1.08 14.29 11.27
CA SER A 428 0.20 15.46 11.16
C SER A 428 -1.28 15.06 10.92
N GLY A 429 -1.98 14.67 11.98
CA GLY A 429 -3.43 14.44 11.97
C GLY A 429 -4.11 14.95 13.24
N ALA A 430 -4.20 16.27 13.40
CA ALA A 430 -4.87 16.90 14.53
C ALA A 430 -6.39 17.07 14.30
N GLY A 431 -7.18 16.19 14.92
CA GLY A 431 -8.52 16.46 15.50
C GLY A 431 -9.73 16.61 14.55
N GLN A 432 -10.98 16.42 14.97
CA GLN A 432 -11.61 15.99 16.22
C GLN A 432 -13.09 15.67 15.90
N ALA A 433 -13.64 14.60 16.47
CA ALA A 433 -15.08 14.36 16.50
C ALA A 433 -15.75 15.22 17.60
N SER A 434 -16.92 15.80 17.31
CA SER A 434 -17.78 16.48 18.30
C SER A 434 -19.18 15.86 18.37
N GLY A 435 -19.66 15.60 19.60
CA GLY A 435 -20.84 14.76 19.90
C GLY A 435 -22.05 15.48 20.52
N THR A 436 -22.90 14.71 21.23
CA THR A 436 -23.84 14.99 22.37
C THR A 436 -25.02 13.98 22.32
N GLY A 437 -25.56 13.33 23.36
CA GLY A 437 -25.46 13.20 24.84
C GLY A 437 -26.54 12.14 25.27
N PRO A 438 -26.83 11.81 26.57
CA PRO A 438 -26.64 12.62 27.78
C PRO A 438 -26.02 11.93 29.05
N THR A 439 -25.34 12.78 29.83
CA THR A 439 -24.96 12.81 31.27
C THR A 439 -25.12 11.61 32.22
N LEU A 440 -24.06 11.30 33.00
CA LEU A 440 -24.08 11.16 34.47
C LEU A 440 -22.66 11.28 35.10
N SER A 441 -22.61 12.08 36.17
CA SER A 441 -21.59 12.45 37.19
C SER A 441 -20.11 12.04 37.11
N ALA A 442 -19.27 13.08 37.23
CA ALA A 442 -18.05 13.25 38.03
C ALA A 442 -17.19 12.04 38.42
N ASP A 443 -15.89 12.22 38.19
CA ASP A 443 -14.73 11.44 38.69
C ASP A 443 -14.20 10.35 37.74
N ARG A 444 -13.58 10.80 36.64
CA ARG A 444 -12.56 10.04 35.90
C ARG A 444 -11.81 10.97 34.94
N THR A 445 -10.68 11.48 35.41
CA THR A 445 -9.66 12.11 34.57
C THR A 445 -9.04 11.03 33.67
N MET A 446 -9.31 11.06 32.36
CA MET A 446 -8.49 10.35 31.36
C MET A 446 -7.35 11.29 30.94
N PRO A 447 -6.07 10.85 30.99
CA PRO A 447 -4.92 11.69 30.63
C PRO A 447 -4.79 11.80 29.10
N GLY A 448 -4.31 12.95 28.64
CA GLY A 448 -4.03 13.22 27.23
C GLY A 448 -2.92 12.31 26.68
N ARG A 449 -2.98 12.00 25.37
CA ARG A 449 -1.88 11.33 24.67
C ARG A 449 -0.70 12.30 24.54
N ASP A 450 0.28 12.12 25.42
CA ASP A 450 1.63 12.66 25.30
C ASP A 450 2.33 11.98 24.10
N THR A 451 2.79 12.76 23.11
CA THR A 451 3.78 12.33 22.11
C THR A 451 5.16 12.28 22.77
N ARG A 452 5.33 11.30 23.66
CA ARG A 452 6.59 11.03 24.35
C ARG A 452 7.45 10.11 23.49
N ARG A 453 8.70 10.53 23.19
CA ARG A 453 9.75 9.62 22.70
C ARG A 453 9.87 8.46 23.69
N LEU A 454 9.66 7.23 23.23
CA LEU A 454 9.88 6.05 24.05
C LEU A 454 11.36 6.04 24.48
N SER A 455 11.58 5.90 25.78
CA SER A 455 12.90 5.60 26.31
C SER A 455 13.37 4.23 25.79
N GLU A 456 14.69 4.01 25.84
CA GLU A 456 15.29 2.73 25.49
C GLU A 456 14.63 1.56 26.26
N GLU A 457 14.31 1.77 27.53
CA GLU A 457 13.59 0.82 28.38
C GLU A 457 12.16 0.54 27.88
N GLU A 458 11.41 1.58 27.47
CA GLU A 458 10.07 1.43 26.91
C GLU A 458 10.08 0.72 25.55
N LEU A 459 11.14 0.90 24.75
CA LEU A 459 11.30 0.22 23.46
C LEU A 459 11.69 -1.26 23.63
N VAL A 460 12.57 -1.56 24.59
CA VAL A 460 12.87 -2.94 25.04
C VAL A 460 11.60 -3.65 25.48
N GLU A 461 10.80 -3.01 26.33
CA GLU A 461 9.56 -3.61 26.83
C GLU A 461 8.55 -3.89 25.70
N SER A 462 8.44 -2.98 24.71
CA SER A 462 7.59 -3.17 23.54
C SER A 462 8.02 -4.37 22.68
N ILE A 463 9.32 -4.50 22.41
CA ILE A 463 9.89 -5.62 21.65
C ILE A 463 9.66 -6.95 22.39
N ILE A 464 9.88 -6.93 23.70
CA ILE A 464 9.62 -8.06 24.58
C ILE A 464 8.14 -8.45 24.61
N ALA A 465 7.23 -7.48 24.64
CA ALA A 465 5.79 -7.74 24.60
C ALA A 465 5.35 -8.37 23.26
N SER A 466 5.94 -7.94 22.15
CA SER A 466 5.73 -8.55 20.82
C SER A 466 6.27 -9.98 20.73
N ALA A 467 7.45 -10.24 21.32
CA ALA A 467 7.98 -11.60 21.43
C ALA A 467 7.08 -12.49 22.31
N ALA A 468 6.54 -11.95 23.40
CA ALA A 468 5.65 -12.66 24.30
C ALA A 468 4.31 -13.01 23.61
N SER A 469 3.77 -12.12 22.78
CA SER A 469 2.53 -12.40 22.03
C SER A 469 2.70 -13.54 21.03
N GLN A 470 3.91 -13.76 20.48
CA GLN A 470 4.21 -14.86 19.56
C GLN A 470 3.98 -16.24 20.20
N VAL A 471 4.30 -16.37 21.49
CA VAL A 471 4.25 -17.63 22.24
C VAL A 471 3.08 -17.73 23.22
N GLY A 472 2.26 -16.68 23.32
CA GLY A 472 1.05 -16.66 24.15
C GLY A 472 1.24 -16.10 25.56
N GLY A 473 2.36 -15.43 25.83
CA GLY A 473 2.60 -14.69 27.07
C GLY A 473 4.05 -14.68 27.52
N ARG A 474 4.34 -13.81 28.49
CA ARG A 474 5.70 -13.61 29.00
C ARG A 474 6.24 -14.84 29.73
N ASP A 475 5.41 -15.50 30.55
CA ASP A 475 5.79 -16.73 31.26
C ASP A 475 6.22 -17.84 30.29
N VAL A 476 5.54 -17.93 29.13
CA VAL A 476 5.88 -18.93 28.09
C VAL A 476 7.17 -18.55 27.38
N LEU A 477 7.38 -17.26 27.10
CA LEU A 477 8.64 -16.75 26.52
C LEU A 477 9.83 -16.98 27.46
N ASP A 478 9.64 -16.83 28.77
CA ASP A 478 10.69 -17.04 29.77
C ASP A 478 11.04 -18.52 29.93
N ALA A 479 10.07 -19.43 29.73
CA ALA A 479 10.28 -20.88 29.77
C ALA A 479 10.62 -21.50 28.40
N LEU A 480 10.74 -20.71 27.34
CA LEU A 480 10.90 -21.19 25.97
C LEU A 480 12.23 -21.94 25.78
N ASP A 481 12.17 -23.08 25.07
CA ASP A 481 13.33 -23.84 24.62
C ASP A 481 13.36 -23.98 23.09
N ALA A 482 14.53 -24.33 22.53
CA ALA A 482 14.74 -24.48 21.09
C ALA A 482 14.69 -25.94 20.61
N THR A 483 14.07 -26.85 21.37
CA THR A 483 13.95 -28.27 20.97
C THR A 483 13.16 -28.36 19.66
N PRO A 484 13.66 -29.06 18.61
CA PRO A 484 12.94 -29.17 17.35
C PRO A 484 11.55 -29.80 17.47
N LEU A 485 10.61 -29.33 16.65
CA LEU A 485 9.30 -29.97 16.52
C LEU A 485 9.46 -31.41 16.01
N PRO A 486 8.78 -32.40 16.61
CA PRO A 486 8.88 -33.79 16.18
C PRO A 486 8.13 -34.02 14.86
N ASP A 487 8.43 -35.13 14.17
CA ASP A 487 7.62 -35.58 13.03
C ASP A 487 6.31 -36.21 13.55
N GLU A 488 5.18 -35.57 13.28
CA GLU A 488 3.86 -36.01 13.73
C GLU A 488 2.90 -36.15 12.54
N PRO A 489 2.12 -37.24 12.46
CA PRO A 489 1.10 -37.37 11.41
C PRO A 489 -0.02 -36.34 11.61
N PHE A 490 -0.68 -35.95 10.51
CA PHE A 490 -1.84 -35.07 10.57
C PHE A 490 -3.00 -35.74 11.36
N VAL A 491 -3.56 -35.01 12.33
CA VAL A 491 -4.57 -35.55 13.26
C VAL A 491 -5.98 -35.15 12.81
N ALA A 492 -6.59 -35.94 11.93
CA ALA A 492 -7.95 -35.72 11.45
C ALA A 492 -9.06 -36.19 12.42
N ALA A 493 -8.72 -36.93 13.49
CA ALA A 493 -9.69 -37.57 14.37
C ALA A 493 -10.68 -36.61 15.06
N ARG A 494 -10.32 -35.32 15.18
CA ARG A 494 -11.14 -34.28 15.82
C ARG A 494 -11.99 -33.46 14.83
N LEU A 495 -11.90 -33.76 13.54
CA LEU A 495 -12.63 -33.02 12.50
C LEU A 495 -14.02 -33.62 12.27
N PRO A 496 -15.03 -32.78 11.97
CA PRO A 496 -16.30 -33.25 11.44
C PRO A 496 -16.13 -34.08 10.16
N ASP A 497 -16.90 -35.17 10.03
CA ASP A 497 -16.75 -36.11 8.92
C ASP A 497 -16.99 -35.47 7.54
N ASP A 498 -17.80 -34.42 7.48
CA ASP A 498 -18.14 -33.73 6.23
C ASP A 498 -17.00 -32.89 5.65
N ILE A 499 -15.98 -32.55 6.45
CA ILE A 499 -14.80 -31.79 6.00
C ILE A 499 -13.49 -32.59 6.05
N ARG A 500 -13.52 -33.80 6.63
CA ARG A 500 -12.34 -34.63 6.90
C ARG A 500 -11.49 -34.83 5.65
N ASP A 501 -12.07 -35.42 4.60
CA ASP A 501 -11.36 -35.75 3.36
C ASP A 501 -10.74 -34.51 2.70
N ARG A 502 -11.47 -33.40 2.74
CA ARG A 502 -11.01 -32.12 2.17
C ARG A 502 -9.83 -31.53 2.95
N VAL A 503 -9.90 -31.52 4.27
CA VAL A 503 -8.81 -30.99 5.11
C VAL A 503 -7.59 -31.90 5.03
N GLU A 504 -7.78 -33.22 4.96
CA GLU A 504 -6.69 -34.17 4.69
C GLU A 504 -6.03 -33.92 3.33
N HIS A 505 -6.81 -33.60 2.29
CA HIS A 505 -6.27 -33.21 0.99
C HIS A 505 -5.42 -31.92 1.08
N ILE A 506 -5.93 -30.88 1.74
CA ILE A 506 -5.18 -29.64 1.98
C ILE A 506 -3.90 -29.92 2.76
N ALA A 507 -3.95 -30.77 3.79
CA ALA A 507 -2.77 -31.16 4.55
C ALA A 507 -1.71 -31.83 3.65
N GLY A 508 -2.14 -32.70 2.73
CA GLY A 508 -1.24 -33.33 1.75
C GLY A 508 -0.54 -32.32 0.84
N LEU A 509 -1.26 -31.30 0.35
CA LEU A 509 -0.66 -30.22 -0.45
C LEU A 509 0.41 -29.44 0.32
N VAL A 510 0.15 -29.16 1.61
CA VAL A 510 1.10 -28.45 2.46
C VAL A 510 2.29 -29.33 2.82
N ASP A 511 2.08 -30.63 3.04
CA ASP A 511 3.15 -31.59 3.30
C ASP A 511 4.12 -31.70 2.12
N ASP A 512 3.60 -31.79 0.91
CA ASP A 512 4.41 -31.83 -0.33
C ASP A 512 5.28 -30.59 -0.49
N PHE A 513 4.76 -29.42 -0.16
CA PHE A 513 5.52 -28.16 -0.16
C PHE A 513 6.56 -28.15 0.95
N ALA A 514 6.16 -28.50 2.18
CA ALA A 514 7.04 -28.50 3.33
C ALA A 514 8.27 -29.38 3.13
N ASP A 515 8.08 -30.59 2.59
CA ASP A 515 9.18 -31.53 2.33
C ASP A 515 10.18 -31.07 1.28
N ARG A 516 9.75 -30.22 0.36
CA ARG A 516 10.61 -29.65 -0.68
C ARG A 516 11.36 -28.41 -0.20
N SER A 517 10.75 -27.63 0.69
CA SER A 517 11.20 -26.26 0.97
C SER A 517 11.80 -26.07 2.36
N PHE A 518 11.18 -26.61 3.41
CA PHE A 518 11.51 -26.24 4.80
C PHE A 518 11.66 -27.42 5.78
N GLY A 519 11.32 -28.63 5.33
CA GLY A 519 11.49 -29.86 6.09
C GLY A 519 10.45 -30.10 7.19
N VAL A 520 10.80 -31.02 8.09
CA VAL A 520 9.86 -31.67 9.02
C VAL A 520 9.24 -30.75 10.06
N GLU A 521 9.99 -29.80 10.61
CA GLU A 521 9.46 -28.89 11.65
C GLU A 521 8.35 -28.00 11.10
N PHE A 522 8.58 -27.44 9.92
CA PHE A 522 7.61 -26.61 9.22
C PHE A 522 6.34 -27.40 8.85
N ARG A 523 6.52 -28.64 8.37
CA ARG A 523 5.42 -29.57 8.10
C ARG A 523 4.58 -29.82 9.34
N THR A 524 5.21 -30.13 10.47
CA THR A 524 4.53 -30.37 11.75
C THR A 524 3.76 -29.12 12.22
N ALA A 525 4.39 -27.93 12.14
CA ALA A 525 3.72 -26.67 12.49
C ALA A 525 2.48 -26.42 11.61
N CYS A 526 2.58 -26.63 10.30
CA CYS A 526 1.47 -26.51 9.37
C CYS A 526 0.33 -27.49 9.67
N ARG A 527 0.65 -28.76 9.91
CA ARG A 527 -0.34 -29.80 10.27
C ARG A 527 -1.08 -29.43 11.56
N ARG A 528 -0.36 -29.01 12.59
CA ARG A 528 -0.94 -28.58 13.87
C ARG A 528 -1.83 -27.36 13.70
N TYR A 529 -1.39 -26.35 12.96
CA TYR A 529 -2.17 -25.15 12.69
C TYR A 529 -3.45 -25.46 11.91
N LEU A 530 -3.37 -26.19 10.80
CA LEU A 530 -4.52 -26.58 10.00
C LEU A 530 -5.54 -27.39 10.81
N ALA A 531 -5.07 -28.37 11.59
CA ALA A 531 -5.95 -29.17 12.45
C ALA A 531 -6.66 -28.31 13.52
N ARG A 532 -5.96 -27.34 14.11
CA ARG A 532 -6.54 -26.40 15.09
C ARG A 532 -7.59 -25.51 14.45
N VAL A 533 -7.30 -24.91 13.30
CA VAL A 533 -8.24 -24.02 12.58
C VAL A 533 -9.48 -24.79 12.17
N ALA A 534 -9.32 -25.98 11.59
CA ALA A 534 -10.43 -26.82 11.15
C ALA A 534 -11.29 -27.35 12.31
N ALA A 535 -10.71 -27.57 13.48
CA ALA A 535 -11.45 -27.94 14.69
C ALA A 535 -12.17 -26.74 15.32
N ALA A 536 -11.57 -25.55 15.28
CA ALA A 536 -12.12 -24.33 15.90
C ALA A 536 -13.28 -23.73 15.09
N ASP A 537 -13.13 -23.63 13.76
CA ASP A 537 -14.18 -23.17 12.85
C ASP A 537 -14.27 -24.06 11.59
N PRO A 538 -15.02 -25.17 11.67
CA PRO A 538 -15.23 -26.07 10.53
C PRO A 538 -15.93 -25.39 9.33
N VAL A 539 -16.65 -24.28 9.54
CA VAL A 539 -17.44 -23.62 8.48
C VAL A 539 -16.52 -23.03 7.39
N ILE A 540 -15.30 -22.63 7.75
CA ILE A 540 -14.31 -22.06 6.82
C ILE A 540 -13.96 -23.04 5.67
N PHE A 541 -14.01 -24.35 5.96
CA PHE A 541 -13.71 -25.43 5.01
C PHE A 541 -14.94 -25.99 4.30
N ARG A 542 -16.15 -25.55 4.67
CA ARG A 542 -17.40 -25.91 3.95
C ARG A 542 -17.70 -24.99 2.77
N ARG A 543 -17.16 -23.77 2.79
CA ARG A 543 -17.32 -22.79 1.69
C ARG A 543 -16.48 -23.18 0.47
N ASN A 544 -16.97 -22.84 -0.72
CA ASN A 544 -16.45 -23.31 -2.01
C ASN A 544 -15.16 -22.58 -2.47
N ALA A 545 -14.16 -22.45 -1.60
CA ALA A 545 -12.82 -21.96 -1.96
C ALA A 545 -11.99 -23.07 -2.63
N ARG A 546 -10.90 -22.73 -3.32
CA ARG A 546 -9.92 -23.71 -3.82
C ARG A 546 -9.05 -24.26 -2.70
N ASP A 547 -8.71 -25.54 -2.77
CA ASP A 547 -7.93 -26.23 -1.73
C ASP A 547 -6.47 -25.77 -1.77
N GLU A 548 -5.95 -25.47 -2.96
CA GLU A 548 -4.62 -24.91 -3.17
C GLU A 548 -4.47 -23.53 -2.52
N THR A 549 -5.50 -22.70 -2.59
CA THR A 549 -5.52 -21.38 -1.93
C THR A 549 -5.54 -21.52 -0.41
N ALA A 550 -6.23 -22.53 0.13
CA ALA A 550 -6.23 -22.81 1.56
C ALA A 550 -4.87 -23.37 2.02
N ALA A 551 -4.26 -24.27 1.24
CA ALA A 551 -2.92 -24.80 1.50
C ALA A 551 -1.86 -23.69 1.48
N ALA A 552 -1.89 -22.83 0.45
CA ALA A 552 -1.02 -21.67 0.34
C ALA A 552 -1.17 -20.72 1.54
N ALA A 553 -2.39 -20.42 1.97
CA ALA A 553 -2.62 -19.56 3.14
C ALA A 553 -2.08 -20.17 4.45
N VAL A 554 -2.18 -21.48 4.63
CA VAL A 554 -1.60 -22.21 5.78
C VAL A 554 -0.08 -22.12 5.76
N ALA A 555 0.54 -22.49 4.63
CA ALA A 555 1.99 -22.47 4.47
C ALA A 555 2.55 -21.04 4.65
N TRP A 556 1.89 -20.05 4.06
CA TRP A 556 2.27 -18.65 4.18
C TRP A 556 2.18 -18.15 5.63
N THR A 557 1.10 -18.44 6.36
CA THR A 557 0.94 -18.00 7.76
C THR A 557 2.07 -18.55 8.65
N ILE A 558 2.37 -19.84 8.52
CA ILE A 558 3.43 -20.48 9.30
C ILE A 558 4.81 -20.01 8.84
N GLY A 559 5.01 -19.80 7.53
CA GLY A 559 6.27 -19.32 6.98
C GLY A 559 6.63 -17.94 7.51
N ARG A 560 5.65 -17.03 7.52
CA ARG A 560 5.80 -15.66 8.04
C ARG A 560 6.04 -15.62 9.54
N ALA A 561 5.25 -16.35 10.31
CA ALA A 561 5.40 -16.41 11.76
C ALA A 561 6.73 -17.02 12.25
N ASN A 562 7.47 -17.68 11.35
CA ASN A 562 8.75 -18.31 11.60
C ASN A 562 9.91 -17.68 10.83
N HIS A 563 9.69 -16.53 10.18
CA HIS A 563 10.68 -15.82 9.34
C HIS A 563 11.29 -16.66 8.19
N LEU A 564 10.65 -17.79 7.83
CA LEU A 564 11.08 -18.66 6.72
C LEU A 564 10.64 -18.12 5.36
N VAL A 565 9.58 -17.31 5.37
CA VAL A 565 9.07 -16.58 4.22
C VAL A 565 9.17 -15.10 4.57
N ALA A 566 9.84 -14.32 3.75
CA ALA A 566 10.00 -12.88 3.90
C ALA A 566 10.37 -12.30 2.53
N ARG A 567 10.33 -10.97 2.41
CA ARG A 567 10.86 -10.28 1.23
C ARG A 567 12.34 -9.95 1.53
N GLY A 568 13.25 -10.38 0.65
CA GLY A 568 14.69 -10.21 0.81
C GLY A 568 15.38 -11.20 1.77
N GLY A 569 16.70 -11.36 1.59
CA GLY A 569 17.57 -12.17 2.46
C GLY A 569 17.68 -13.66 2.08
N SER A 570 17.97 -14.53 3.05
CA SER A 570 18.10 -16.00 2.85
C SER A 570 16.76 -16.76 2.97
N SER A 571 15.65 -16.03 3.10
CA SER A 571 14.29 -16.56 3.24
C SER A 571 13.61 -16.71 1.88
N MET A 572 12.57 -17.54 1.80
CA MET A 572 11.82 -17.72 0.56
C MET A 572 10.89 -16.53 0.31
N GLU A 573 10.83 -16.07 -0.93
CA GLU A 573 9.90 -15.02 -1.34
C GLU A 573 8.44 -15.51 -1.29
N SER A 574 7.52 -14.61 -0.91
CA SER A 574 6.09 -14.94 -0.87
C SER A 574 5.57 -15.37 -2.25
N GLN A 575 6.11 -14.81 -3.34
CA GLN A 575 5.71 -15.16 -4.71
C GLN A 575 6.07 -16.60 -5.08
N ASP A 576 7.24 -17.08 -4.65
CA ASP A 576 7.69 -18.45 -4.95
C ASP A 576 6.84 -19.49 -4.20
N LEU A 577 6.51 -19.21 -2.93
CA LEU A 577 5.58 -20.03 -2.17
C LEU A 577 4.23 -20.12 -2.88
N LEU A 578 3.66 -18.98 -3.30
CA LEU A 578 2.35 -18.94 -3.96
C LEU A 578 2.38 -19.62 -5.34
N GLY A 579 3.48 -19.45 -6.07
CA GLY A 579 3.74 -20.11 -7.34
C GLY A 579 3.72 -21.64 -7.22
N HIS A 580 4.23 -22.20 -6.13
CA HIS A 580 4.19 -23.65 -5.86
C HIS A 580 2.76 -24.20 -5.84
N PHE A 581 1.83 -23.46 -5.23
CA PHE A 581 0.42 -23.84 -5.17
C PHE A 581 -0.38 -23.41 -6.41
N GLY A 582 0.26 -22.78 -7.41
CA GLY A 582 -0.42 -22.26 -8.59
C GLY A 582 -1.40 -21.12 -8.29
N VAL A 583 -1.22 -20.42 -7.16
CA VAL A 583 -2.07 -19.30 -6.74
C VAL A 583 -1.51 -18.01 -7.33
N LYS A 584 -2.38 -17.26 -8.01
CA LYS A 584 -2.07 -15.92 -8.55
C LYS A 584 -2.68 -14.87 -7.64
N GLY A 585 -1.87 -13.93 -7.14
CA GLY A 585 -2.28 -12.89 -6.20
C GLY A 585 -2.12 -13.29 -4.74
N SER A 586 -2.44 -12.37 -3.84
CA SER A 586 -2.20 -12.52 -2.39
C SER A 586 -3.14 -13.53 -1.73
N VAL A 587 -2.63 -14.22 -0.69
CA VAL A 587 -3.42 -15.09 0.21
C VAL A 587 -3.64 -14.47 1.58
N SER A 588 -3.22 -13.22 1.80
CA SER A 588 -3.26 -12.55 3.11
C SER A 588 -4.66 -12.51 3.71
N GLN A 589 -5.69 -12.18 2.92
CA GLN A 589 -7.08 -12.17 3.38
C GLN A 589 -7.55 -13.56 3.84
N ARG A 590 -7.17 -14.62 3.10
CA ARG A 590 -7.49 -16.00 3.47
C ARG A 590 -6.72 -16.43 4.71
N ALA A 591 -5.44 -16.05 4.83
CA ALA A 591 -4.61 -16.30 6.00
C ALA A 591 -5.20 -15.63 7.26
N GLN A 592 -5.64 -14.37 7.16
CA GLN A 592 -6.31 -13.68 8.27
C GLN A 592 -7.61 -14.36 8.72
N VAL A 593 -8.41 -14.87 7.78
CA VAL A 593 -9.62 -15.64 8.11
C VAL A 593 -9.29 -16.91 8.89
N LEU A 594 -8.25 -17.66 8.45
CA LEU A 594 -7.80 -18.87 9.15
C LEU A 594 -7.23 -18.54 10.54
N LEU A 595 -6.45 -17.46 10.64
CA LEU A 595 -5.82 -17.05 11.89
C LEU A 595 -6.85 -16.61 12.93
N LYS A 596 -7.84 -15.79 12.54
CA LYS A 596 -8.93 -15.31 13.41
C LYS A 596 -9.78 -16.42 14.02
N ALA A 597 -9.74 -17.64 13.47
CA ALA A 597 -10.44 -18.79 14.03
C ALA A 597 -9.82 -19.27 15.36
N LEU A 598 -8.57 -18.93 15.64
CA LEU A 598 -7.87 -19.37 16.84
C LEU A 598 -7.89 -18.29 17.93
N PRO A 599 -8.14 -18.65 19.20
CA PRO A 599 -8.03 -17.73 20.31
C PRO A 599 -6.55 -17.46 20.65
N GLY A 600 -6.23 -16.22 21.02
CA GLY A 600 -4.87 -15.82 21.42
C GLY A 600 -3.91 -15.60 20.26
N THR A 601 -4.34 -15.86 19.02
CA THR A 601 -3.62 -15.40 17.83
C THR A 601 -3.96 -13.96 17.55
N ALA A 602 -2.97 -13.22 17.07
CA ALA A 602 -3.13 -11.85 16.64
C ALA A 602 -2.34 -11.61 15.36
N TYR A 603 -2.48 -10.41 14.85
CA TYR A 603 -1.75 -9.97 13.70
C TYR A 603 -1.33 -8.54 13.99
N ASP A 604 -0.03 -8.29 13.99
CA ASP A 604 0.52 -6.98 14.28
C ASP A 604 1.59 -6.58 13.26
N ALA A 605 2.26 -5.47 13.53
CA ALA A 605 3.30 -4.90 12.69
C ALA A 605 4.46 -5.85 12.34
N TYR A 606 4.65 -6.92 13.11
CA TYR A 606 5.76 -7.87 12.95
C TYR A 606 5.30 -9.22 12.38
N GLY A 607 4.04 -9.36 11.98
CA GLY A 607 3.55 -10.59 11.37
C GLY A 607 2.42 -11.31 12.11
N PRO A 608 2.08 -12.54 11.67
CA PRO A 608 1.14 -13.40 12.37
C PRO A 608 1.70 -13.82 13.73
N LYS A 609 0.95 -13.50 14.79
CA LYS A 609 1.19 -13.96 16.15
C LYS A 609 0.43 -15.25 16.38
N LEU A 610 1.16 -16.36 16.45
CA LEU A 610 0.56 -17.70 16.61
C LEU A 610 0.07 -17.97 18.04
N GLY A 611 0.48 -17.15 19.01
CA GLY A 611 0.03 -17.22 20.39
C GLY A 611 0.44 -18.49 21.12
N THR A 612 1.40 -19.25 20.58
CA THR A 612 1.78 -20.56 21.12
C THR A 612 3.10 -21.07 20.52
N PRO A 613 4.01 -21.62 21.34
CA PRO A 613 5.34 -22.01 20.87
C PRO A 613 5.35 -23.30 20.05
N ASP A 614 4.28 -24.11 20.08
CA ASP A 614 4.22 -25.41 19.44
C ASP A 614 3.90 -25.35 17.93
N LEU A 615 3.70 -24.14 17.41
CA LEU A 615 3.62 -23.81 15.99
C LEU A 615 4.88 -23.09 15.47
N LEU A 616 5.87 -22.86 16.35
CA LEU A 616 7.15 -22.27 15.98
C LEU A 616 8.19 -23.36 15.69
N VAL A 617 9.07 -23.14 14.72
CA VAL A 617 10.22 -24.01 14.47
C VAL A 617 11.36 -23.68 15.43
N SER A 618 12.32 -24.59 15.58
CA SER A 618 13.45 -24.42 16.49
C SER A 618 14.25 -23.14 16.27
N SER A 619 14.49 -22.73 15.02
CA SER A 619 15.23 -21.50 14.69
C SER A 619 14.52 -20.25 15.20
N MET A 620 13.22 -20.14 14.95
CA MET A 620 12.41 -19.02 15.46
C MET A 620 12.37 -18.99 16.99
N ARG A 621 12.26 -20.16 17.65
CA ARG A 621 12.34 -20.21 19.12
C ARG A 621 13.71 -19.77 19.63
N ALA A 622 14.79 -20.12 18.93
CA ALA A 622 16.14 -19.68 19.27
C ALA A 622 16.32 -18.15 19.11
N GLU A 623 15.74 -17.55 18.06
CA GLU A 623 15.74 -16.10 17.87
C GLU A 623 15.02 -15.37 19.02
N LEU A 624 13.85 -15.86 19.44
CA LEU A 624 13.11 -15.29 20.56
C LEU A 624 13.85 -15.44 21.90
N ILE A 625 14.58 -16.55 22.09
CA ILE A 625 15.43 -16.78 23.26
C ILE A 625 16.60 -15.78 23.29
N ASP A 626 17.30 -15.62 22.16
CA ASP A 626 18.40 -14.66 22.03
C ASP A 626 17.92 -13.22 22.26
N LEU A 627 16.79 -12.84 21.67
CA LEU A 627 16.16 -11.54 21.88
C LEU A 627 15.87 -11.27 23.36
N ARG A 628 15.28 -12.26 24.05
CA ARG A 628 15.01 -12.20 25.50
C ARG A 628 16.30 -12.03 26.31
N GLU A 629 17.38 -12.73 25.95
CA GLU A 629 18.66 -12.67 26.66
C GLU A 629 19.41 -11.34 26.42
N ARG A 630 19.35 -10.80 25.20
CA ARG A 630 19.89 -9.46 24.88
C ARG A 630 19.17 -8.37 25.65
N ALA A 631 17.83 -8.44 25.71
CA ALA A 631 17.03 -7.53 26.52
C ALA A 631 17.39 -7.62 28.01
N ALA A 632 17.50 -8.84 28.56
CA ALA A 632 17.84 -9.06 29.97
C ALA A 632 19.24 -8.58 30.35
N THR A 633 20.18 -8.57 29.41
CA THR A 633 21.56 -8.14 29.64
C THR A 633 21.83 -6.67 29.30
N GLY A 634 20.81 -5.91 28.90
CA GLY A 634 20.96 -4.51 28.47
C GLY A 634 21.78 -4.37 27.18
N ARG A 635 21.92 -5.46 26.42
CA ARG A 635 22.70 -5.53 25.17
C ARG A 635 21.86 -5.46 23.91
N MET A 636 20.61 -5.00 24.05
CA MET A 636 19.71 -4.90 22.91
C MET A 636 20.17 -3.86 21.88
N PHE A 637 20.91 -2.83 22.31
CA PHE A 637 21.44 -1.74 21.45
C PHE A 637 22.95 -1.52 21.54
N THR A 638 23.68 -2.36 22.29
CA THR A 638 25.15 -2.29 22.38
C THR A 638 25.77 -3.44 21.58
N TRP A 639 26.74 -3.12 20.73
CA TRP A 639 27.42 -4.11 19.89
C TRP A 639 28.93 -4.03 20.13
N ASP A 640 29.49 -5.14 20.63
CA ASP A 640 30.92 -5.49 20.61
C ASP A 640 31.31 -6.11 19.26
#